data_AF-A0A954MV31-F1
#
_entry.id   AF-A0A954MV31-F1
#
_cell.length_a   1.000
_cell.length_b   1.000
_cell.length_c   1.000
_cell.angle_alpha   90.00
_cell.angle_beta   90.00
_cell.angle_gamma   90.00
#
_symmetry.space_group_name_H-M   'P 1'
#
loop_
_entity.id
_entity.type
_entity.pdbx_description
1 polymer ?
#
loop_
_entity_poly.entity_id
_entity_poly.type
_entity_poly.pdbx_seq_one_letter_code
_entity_poly.pdbx_strand_id
1 'polypeptide(L)'
;MTLLTSLFSSKMVFQSRTQSKRDAMPANKRGRRAGLSAEPELLECRRLLTAPVLNPNGDPTLDPINEDISSGANVGTLVSTVIARMSPGGGIFDADVGALKGIAVIGANQTNGTWQFSTNGGGTWANFGSTSSSSALFLASNASTRVRFVPNTNYNGSSGFTYTAWDQTSGSNGTKASALVRGGATSLSVDKDSAFITVTPVNDAPVLNPNGNPTVDAIPEDLPVASNNGTFITTIIARMSPGGGISDVDAAPINGIAIIGTNQDHGTWQFSTNNGTSWTNFGATSSASALFLAANASTRVRFLPDANFNGTSGFTYVGWDQTTGTNGTKASALVRGGSSSLSINKDSAFITVNSVNDAPIVNAAGNPTLDDIPENIPLASNAGTLVSTILNRMAPGGGIVDFDSGAVRGMAIIGSNQNNGIWQFSTNGGGTWGNFGAASPTNALLLASDANTRIRFVPNPDFDGTRGFTFLAWDQTSGANGGRGVTTSPGGSSAFSINTENVFITVTNVNRAPILNPGGNLLLNSLTDIGNQGTSIADLISRMAPDGGISDPDVNDPKGIAITATTQSSNDKWQYSTDSGATWFDVGATGATSALLLAGDGATRVRYVANGTFTGFVRFDYIAWDQSAGTNGTKTDVTNRGGSTPFSVATDSALLVVNTAPVLDTDGTPILSTILTNSPDASNTGDLIQDIIASMAPNGGITDVDPKAEQGIAITSANQLNGRWQFSLDNGSSWTDYGTGNINRWLLLASDDSTRLRFVPKPDFKGTARLNFIAWDQTSGTNGTFVDAGARGGSTAFSIATETTEIGVGTDSNTSSDFDIVILFPDGTVPDNIRSIFLAAAQRWSEIIIGDVPDVFVDGLGQIDDVVITAVAPSIDGAGGVLGQAGPDTVRPGSFIPSSGTMEFDIADLNTLLAAGQLDEVILHEMAHVLGFGTIWQDLGLINGSGTADPRFTGTQATNEYRSIFGVTDISVPLETQGGPGTAEGHWSEEIFDNELMTGFLNPGVPNPLSRITAASMADLGYVVDLAAADAYTDPTPIQGAATVAQSSVVRSYQMLPPKEYRVLGEDAFINPVQEALPLPVTLITSSDGIRIWDLVSGSMDGIAVTGTSSTGGIWQYTTNGGVNWTNVGSVSTGGALTLAADASTRLRFVADGSSALGSEVSFLSWDATGTNGGSIDASDLAGDKYVARISNSSLTDLEAVSATVIDEYFSLV
;
A
#
# COMPACT_ATOMS: atom_id res chain seq x y z
N MET A 1 44.31 8.03 -67.39
CA MET A 1 43.54 9.27 -67.60
C MET A 1 42.76 9.51 -66.31
N THR A 2 42.89 10.63 -65.58
CA THR A 2 43.38 11.96 -65.96
C THR A 2 44.13 12.64 -64.79
N LEU A 3 45.12 13.47 -65.15
CA LEU A 3 46.07 14.33 -64.40
C LEU A 3 46.10 14.39 -62.85
N LEU A 4 47.35 14.37 -62.35
CA LEU A 4 47.79 14.95 -61.07
C LEU A 4 47.96 16.48 -61.15
N THR A 5 47.85 17.12 -59.99
CA THR A 5 48.60 18.31 -59.53
C THR A 5 49.09 18.01 -58.11
N SER A 6 50.21 18.50 -57.57
CA SER A 6 51.33 19.35 -58.02
C SER A 6 52.47 19.18 -56.96
N LEU A 7 53.75 19.54 -57.13
CA LEU A 7 54.32 20.90 -57.06
C LEU A 7 55.87 20.83 -57.16
N PHE A 8 56.50 21.84 -57.78
CA PHE A 8 57.85 22.44 -57.51
C PHE A 8 59.14 21.56 -57.32
N SER A 9 60.36 21.95 -57.74
CA SER A 9 60.83 23.03 -58.63
C SER A 9 62.34 22.91 -58.95
N SER A 10 62.75 23.42 -60.11
CA SER A 10 64.03 24.14 -60.36
C SER A 10 65.42 23.45 -60.34
N LYS A 11 66.03 23.54 -61.55
CA LYS A 11 67.37 24.09 -61.86
C LYS A 11 68.63 23.19 -62.02
N MET A 12 69.27 23.43 -63.18
CA MET A 12 70.71 23.54 -63.47
C MET A 12 71.58 22.28 -63.72
N VAL A 13 71.67 21.95 -65.03
CA VAL A 13 72.90 21.87 -65.86
C VAL A 13 74.26 21.82 -65.13
N PHE A 14 75.05 20.74 -65.31
CA PHE A 14 76.34 20.75 -66.06
C PHE A 14 77.01 19.36 -66.17
N GLN A 15 77.27 18.94 -67.42
CA GLN A 15 78.52 18.38 -67.95
C GLN A 15 79.47 17.46 -67.12
N SER A 16 79.74 16.30 -67.74
CA SER A 16 81.09 15.75 -68.03
C SER A 16 81.74 14.69 -67.11
N ARG A 17 82.37 13.70 -67.81
CA ARG A 17 83.65 13.02 -67.50
C ARG A 17 83.67 12.05 -66.29
N THR A 18 84.48 10.97 -66.25
CA THR A 18 85.56 10.49 -67.16
C THR A 18 85.89 9.00 -66.94
N GLN A 19 86.40 8.34 -68.01
CA GLN A 19 87.50 7.34 -68.02
C GLN A 19 87.37 5.98 -67.28
N SER A 20 88.14 4.93 -67.59
CA SER A 20 88.79 4.47 -68.86
C SER A 20 89.62 3.20 -68.60
N LYS A 21 89.81 2.34 -69.63
CA LYS A 21 91.09 1.77 -70.15
C LYS A 21 90.79 0.53 -71.02
N ARG A 22 91.20 0.48 -72.29
CA ARG A 22 92.53 0.10 -72.85
C ARG A 22 92.74 -1.44 -72.84
N ASP A 23 93.36 -2.11 -73.82
CA ASP A 23 94.15 -1.68 -75.01
C ASP A 23 94.17 -2.75 -76.14
N ALA A 24 94.75 -2.39 -77.30
CA ALA A 24 95.50 -3.24 -78.26
C ALA A 24 94.82 -4.13 -79.35
N MET A 25 94.96 -3.68 -80.60
CA MET A 25 95.25 -4.46 -81.85
C MET A 25 96.74 -4.93 -81.87
N PRO A 26 97.34 -5.71 -82.83
CA PRO A 26 96.98 -5.81 -84.28
C PRO A 26 97.32 -7.11 -85.12
N ALA A 27 96.79 -7.11 -86.36
CA ALA A 27 97.36 -7.51 -87.69
C ALA A 27 98.20 -8.81 -87.95
N ASN A 28 97.83 -9.54 -89.02
CA ASN A 28 98.67 -10.15 -90.10
C ASN A 28 97.87 -11.22 -90.90
N LYS A 29 98.17 -11.66 -92.14
CA LYS A 29 98.87 -11.09 -93.32
C LYS A 29 98.50 -11.92 -94.59
N ARG A 30 98.74 -11.38 -95.79
CA ARG A 30 98.55 -12.08 -97.09
C ARG A 30 99.56 -13.23 -97.32
N GLY A 31 99.22 -14.23 -98.15
CA GLY A 31 100.25 -15.08 -98.76
C GLY A 31 99.82 -16.26 -99.65
N ARG A 32 99.78 -16.03 -100.99
CA ARG A 32 100.15 -16.90 -102.15
C ARG A 32 99.73 -18.40 -102.21
N ARG A 33 99.67 -19.11 -103.35
CA ARG A 33 99.49 -18.93 -104.82
C ARG A 33 100.10 -20.20 -105.46
N ALA A 34 99.49 -20.72 -106.54
CA ALA A 34 99.93 -21.86 -107.37
C ALA A 34 99.88 -23.25 -106.68
N GLY A 35 99.35 -24.32 -107.28
CA GLY A 35 98.79 -24.48 -108.63
C GLY A 35 99.71 -25.28 -109.55
N LEU A 36 99.25 -26.44 -110.00
CA LEU A 36 99.83 -27.24 -111.08
C LEU A 36 98.70 -27.86 -111.92
N SER A 37 98.97 -28.06 -113.20
CA SER A 37 97.99 -28.07 -114.29
C SER A 37 97.55 -29.46 -114.73
N ALA A 38 96.27 -29.59 -115.08
CA ALA A 38 95.81 -30.41 -116.20
C ALA A 38 94.46 -29.88 -116.73
N GLU A 39 94.42 -29.49 -118.00
CA GLU A 39 93.22 -29.48 -118.85
C GLU A 39 93.27 -30.76 -119.73
N PRO A 40 92.19 -31.16 -120.44
CA PRO A 40 90.89 -30.49 -120.63
C PRO A 40 89.65 -31.40 -120.38
N GLU A 41 88.45 -30.80 -120.27
CA GLU A 41 87.33 -31.06 -121.19
C GLU A 41 86.11 -30.17 -120.88
N LEU A 42 85.27 -29.94 -121.91
CA LEU A 42 84.10 -29.06 -121.83
C LEU A 42 82.95 -29.73 -121.09
N LEU A 43 82.51 -29.11 -119.99
CA LEU A 43 81.17 -29.33 -119.46
C LEU A 43 80.45 -27.99 -119.30
N GLU A 44 79.26 -27.87 -119.88
CA GLU A 44 78.36 -26.76 -119.61
C GLU A 44 78.18 -26.64 -118.10
N CYS A 45 78.59 -25.49 -117.54
CA CYS A 45 78.38 -25.18 -116.14
C CYS A 45 76.89 -24.89 -115.92
N ARG A 46 76.08 -25.95 -115.86
CA ARG A 46 74.81 -25.91 -115.14
C ARG A 46 75.13 -25.33 -113.77
N ARG A 47 74.53 -24.19 -113.44
CA ARG A 47 74.51 -23.72 -112.05
C ARG A 47 74.01 -24.88 -111.20
N LEU A 48 74.91 -25.45 -110.40
CA LEU A 48 74.54 -26.39 -109.36
C LEU A 48 73.79 -25.56 -108.33
N LEU A 49 72.47 -25.72 -108.31
CA LEU A 49 71.64 -25.19 -107.25
C LEU A 49 72.21 -25.67 -105.91
N THR A 50 72.17 -24.82 -104.89
CA THR A 50 72.72 -25.12 -103.56
C THR A 50 71.63 -24.95 -102.52
N ALA A 51 71.43 -25.96 -101.68
CA ALA A 51 70.40 -25.94 -100.67
C ALA A 51 70.53 -24.75 -99.69
N PRO A 52 69.40 -24.18 -99.23
CA PRO A 52 69.42 -23.10 -98.26
C PRO A 52 69.99 -23.57 -96.92
N VAL A 53 70.52 -22.62 -96.15
CA VAL A 53 71.01 -22.82 -94.78
C VAL A 53 70.03 -22.18 -93.81
N LEU A 54 69.59 -22.95 -92.82
CA LEU A 54 68.73 -22.49 -91.73
C LEU A 54 69.59 -22.32 -90.47
N ASN A 55 69.70 -21.10 -89.95
CA ASN A 55 70.31 -20.83 -88.65
C ASN A 55 69.20 -20.71 -87.59
N PRO A 56 69.05 -21.70 -86.66
CA PRO A 56 67.96 -21.75 -85.69
C PRO A 56 68.18 -20.88 -84.43
N ASN A 57 69.26 -20.08 -84.37
CA ASN A 57 69.57 -19.25 -83.19
C ASN A 57 68.73 -17.95 -83.11
N GLY A 58 67.52 -17.94 -83.68
CA GLY A 58 66.60 -16.80 -83.69
C GLY A 58 65.31 -17.09 -82.91
N ASP A 59 64.35 -16.16 -82.93
CA ASP A 59 63.03 -16.37 -82.33
C ASP A 59 61.92 -16.42 -83.41
N PRO A 60 61.57 -17.61 -83.95
CA PRO A 60 60.54 -17.75 -84.98
C PRO A 60 59.09 -17.72 -84.39
N THR A 61 58.78 -16.76 -83.53
CA THR A 61 57.46 -16.64 -82.89
C THR A 61 56.38 -16.06 -83.82
N LEU A 62 55.17 -16.60 -83.71
CA LEU A 62 53.96 -16.03 -84.29
C LEU A 62 53.38 -14.95 -83.36
N ASP A 63 52.46 -14.15 -83.89
CA ASP A 63 51.68 -13.21 -83.08
C ASP A 63 50.81 -13.98 -82.06
N PRO A 64 50.81 -13.60 -80.77
CA PRO A 64 49.95 -14.23 -79.79
C PRO A 64 48.47 -13.92 -80.08
N ILE A 65 47.59 -14.82 -79.64
CA ILE A 65 46.14 -14.73 -79.83
C ILE A 65 45.40 -15.05 -78.53
N ASN A 66 44.19 -14.53 -78.36
CA ASN A 66 43.30 -14.96 -77.28
C ASN A 66 42.69 -16.34 -77.60
N GLU A 67 42.32 -17.13 -76.60
CA GLU A 67 41.68 -18.44 -76.85
C GLU A 67 40.32 -18.32 -77.56
N ASP A 68 39.51 -17.33 -77.21
CA ASP A 68 38.23 -17.02 -77.87
C ASP A 68 38.34 -16.25 -79.20
N ILE A 69 39.51 -16.23 -79.84
CA ILE A 69 39.67 -15.45 -81.07
C ILE A 69 38.77 -16.02 -82.19
N SER A 70 37.77 -15.23 -82.58
CA SER A 70 36.89 -15.63 -83.70
C SER A 70 37.71 -15.88 -84.97
N SER A 71 37.30 -16.86 -85.77
CA SER A 71 38.00 -17.23 -87.02
C SER A 71 38.09 -16.10 -88.05
N GLY A 72 37.26 -15.05 -87.94
CA GLY A 72 37.34 -13.83 -88.74
C GLY A 72 38.35 -12.79 -88.22
N ALA A 73 38.58 -12.74 -86.91
CA ALA A 73 39.58 -11.86 -86.29
C ALA A 73 41.01 -12.45 -86.35
N ASN A 74 41.13 -13.78 -86.42
CA ASN A 74 42.41 -14.49 -86.51
C ASN A 74 43.03 -14.37 -87.92
N VAL A 75 43.70 -13.25 -88.19
CA VAL A 75 44.32 -12.95 -89.50
C VAL A 75 45.60 -13.73 -89.80
N GLY A 76 46.23 -14.36 -88.80
CA GLY A 76 47.46 -15.13 -88.93
C GLY A 76 48.73 -14.33 -89.27
N THR A 77 49.88 -14.89 -88.93
CA THR A 77 51.21 -14.30 -89.17
C THR A 77 51.71 -14.65 -90.57
N LEU A 78 52.35 -13.69 -91.27
CA LEU A 78 52.99 -13.95 -92.56
C LEU A 78 54.23 -14.85 -92.38
N VAL A 79 54.47 -15.77 -93.32
CA VAL A 79 55.68 -16.62 -93.30
C VAL A 79 56.96 -15.78 -93.40
N SER A 80 56.90 -14.66 -94.13
CA SER A 80 57.98 -13.67 -94.17
C SER A 80 58.23 -12.98 -92.81
N THR A 81 57.19 -12.78 -91.99
CA THR A 81 57.33 -12.25 -90.63
C THR A 81 57.97 -13.28 -89.69
N VAL A 82 57.57 -14.56 -89.77
CA VAL A 82 58.19 -15.64 -88.98
C VAL A 82 59.69 -15.73 -89.28
N ILE A 83 60.09 -15.71 -90.56
CA ILE A 83 61.50 -15.72 -90.97
C ILE A 83 62.23 -14.43 -90.55
N ALA A 84 61.57 -13.27 -90.60
CA ALA A 84 62.17 -12.00 -90.22
C ALA A 84 62.46 -11.91 -88.70
N ARG A 85 61.58 -12.47 -87.85
CA ARG A 85 61.76 -12.50 -86.38
C ARG A 85 62.95 -13.34 -85.92
N MET A 86 63.45 -14.23 -86.77
CA MET A 86 64.70 -14.94 -86.50
C MET A 86 65.91 -14.00 -86.42
N SER A 87 65.90 -12.84 -87.10
CA SER A 87 67.02 -11.90 -87.12
C SER A 87 67.11 -11.05 -85.85
N PRO A 88 68.33 -10.70 -85.36
CA PRO A 88 69.63 -10.93 -85.98
C PRO A 88 70.32 -12.25 -85.60
N GLY A 89 69.77 -13.06 -84.68
CA GLY A 89 70.42 -14.29 -84.18
C GLY A 89 70.40 -15.47 -85.14
N GLY A 90 69.32 -15.59 -85.92
CA GLY A 90 69.05 -16.67 -86.87
C GLY A 90 68.50 -16.18 -88.21
N GLY A 91 68.05 -17.13 -89.03
CA GLY A 91 67.38 -16.85 -90.30
C GLY A 91 67.68 -17.87 -91.40
N ILE A 92 67.13 -17.60 -92.59
CA ILE A 92 67.34 -18.40 -93.81
C ILE A 92 68.31 -17.68 -94.73
N PHE A 93 69.36 -18.37 -95.14
CA PHE A 93 70.41 -17.88 -96.05
C PHE A 93 70.54 -18.83 -97.23
N ASP A 94 71.00 -18.32 -98.36
CA ASP A 94 71.16 -19.11 -99.58
C ASP A 94 72.39 -18.61 -100.34
N ALA A 95 73.09 -19.51 -101.04
CA ALA A 95 74.24 -19.20 -101.86
C ALA A 95 73.84 -18.83 -103.30
N ASP A 96 72.65 -19.23 -103.76
CA ASP A 96 72.16 -18.94 -105.09
C ASP A 96 71.66 -17.49 -105.23
N VAL A 97 72.20 -16.80 -106.23
CA VAL A 97 71.91 -15.38 -106.48
C VAL A 97 70.45 -15.22 -106.93
N GLY A 98 69.62 -14.70 -106.02
CA GLY A 98 68.20 -14.45 -106.26
C GLY A 98 67.25 -15.53 -105.72
N ALA A 99 67.74 -16.49 -104.93
CA ALA A 99 66.91 -17.51 -104.28
C ALA A 99 65.76 -16.90 -103.47
N LEU A 100 64.57 -17.49 -103.58
CA LEU A 100 63.37 -17.05 -102.85
C LEU A 100 63.27 -17.80 -101.52
N LYS A 101 63.00 -17.11 -100.42
CA LYS A 101 62.93 -17.76 -99.11
C LYS A 101 61.57 -18.45 -98.90
N GLY A 102 61.53 -19.43 -98.02
CA GLY A 102 60.33 -20.17 -97.66
C GLY A 102 60.63 -21.21 -96.58
N ILE A 103 59.59 -21.92 -96.15
CA ILE A 103 59.68 -23.02 -95.20
C ILE A 103 58.95 -24.24 -95.74
N ALA A 104 59.45 -25.43 -95.44
CA ALA A 104 58.71 -26.68 -95.60
C ALA A 104 58.43 -27.25 -94.20
N VAL A 105 57.15 -27.26 -93.81
CA VAL A 105 56.69 -27.72 -92.48
C VAL A 105 56.69 -29.25 -92.44
N ILE A 106 57.54 -29.82 -91.59
CA ILE A 106 57.80 -31.27 -91.46
C ILE A 106 57.17 -31.88 -90.20
N GLY A 107 56.43 -31.11 -89.41
CA GLY A 107 55.61 -31.58 -88.29
C GLY A 107 54.86 -30.41 -87.62
N ALA A 108 53.70 -30.65 -87.03
CA ALA A 108 52.90 -29.63 -86.33
C ALA A 108 52.12 -30.23 -85.16
N ASN A 109 52.13 -29.58 -84.00
CA ASN A 109 51.32 -29.98 -82.85
C ASN A 109 49.86 -29.55 -83.08
N GLN A 110 48.98 -30.52 -83.31
CA GLN A 110 47.55 -30.31 -83.56
C GLN A 110 46.66 -30.86 -82.43
N THR A 111 47.24 -31.12 -81.25
CA THR A 111 46.53 -31.73 -80.11
C THR A 111 45.40 -30.82 -79.58
N ASN A 112 45.69 -29.52 -79.47
CA ASN A 112 44.81 -28.54 -78.83
C ASN A 112 44.27 -27.47 -79.80
N GLY A 113 44.24 -27.79 -81.10
CA GLY A 113 43.78 -26.86 -82.13
C GLY A 113 44.31 -27.22 -83.52
N THR A 114 43.76 -26.54 -84.54
CA THR A 114 44.06 -26.78 -85.94
C THR A 114 45.03 -25.75 -86.50
N TRP A 115 46.18 -26.18 -87.00
CA TRP A 115 47.07 -25.34 -87.80
C TRP A 115 46.51 -25.14 -89.21
N GLN A 116 46.48 -23.89 -89.67
CA GLN A 116 45.98 -23.50 -90.98
C GLN A 116 46.97 -22.59 -91.70
N PHE A 117 47.00 -22.68 -93.03
CA PHE A 117 47.73 -21.76 -93.90
C PHE A 117 46.79 -21.08 -94.89
N SER A 118 47.24 -19.95 -95.42
CA SER A 118 46.60 -19.25 -96.54
C SER A 118 47.69 -18.87 -97.54
N THR A 119 47.40 -18.95 -98.84
CA THR A 119 48.30 -18.50 -99.92
C THR A 119 47.80 -17.23 -100.61
N ASN A 120 46.60 -16.74 -100.26
CA ASN A 120 45.94 -15.56 -100.84
C ASN A 120 45.72 -14.43 -99.82
N GLY A 121 46.65 -14.26 -98.89
CA GLY A 121 46.69 -13.14 -97.93
C GLY A 121 45.77 -13.27 -96.73
N GLY A 122 45.08 -14.42 -96.57
CA GLY A 122 44.08 -14.66 -95.53
C GLY A 122 42.63 -14.75 -96.04
N GLY A 123 42.41 -14.64 -97.35
CA GLY A 123 41.07 -14.72 -97.96
C GLY A 123 40.44 -16.12 -97.89
N THR A 124 41.25 -17.17 -98.01
CA THR A 124 40.84 -18.57 -97.75
C THR A 124 41.92 -19.30 -96.95
N TRP A 125 41.50 -20.18 -96.04
CA TRP A 125 42.37 -20.95 -95.16
C TRP A 125 42.22 -22.45 -95.39
N ALA A 126 43.33 -23.16 -95.43
CA ALA A 126 43.40 -24.62 -95.54
C ALA A 126 44.16 -25.21 -94.36
N ASN A 127 43.74 -26.38 -93.88
CA ASN A 127 44.39 -27.05 -92.75
C ASN A 127 45.77 -27.59 -93.16
N PHE A 128 46.74 -27.57 -92.24
CA PHE A 128 48.03 -28.24 -92.42
C PHE A 128 47.83 -29.75 -92.63
N GLY A 129 46.89 -30.37 -91.89
CA GLY A 129 46.71 -31.82 -91.86
C GLY A 129 47.94 -32.54 -91.31
N SER A 130 48.10 -33.84 -91.60
CA SER A 130 49.31 -34.59 -91.21
C SER A 130 50.54 -34.09 -91.97
N THR A 131 51.50 -33.46 -91.28
CA THR A 131 52.80 -33.06 -91.82
C THR A 131 53.90 -33.98 -91.29
N SER A 132 54.85 -34.32 -92.15
CA SER A 132 55.99 -35.20 -91.83
C SER A 132 57.18 -34.87 -92.75
N SER A 133 58.37 -35.46 -92.51
CA SER A 133 59.45 -35.38 -93.50
C SER A 133 59.13 -36.09 -94.83
N SER A 134 58.14 -36.98 -94.90
CA SER A 134 57.68 -37.60 -96.16
C SER A 134 56.49 -36.88 -96.80
N SER A 135 55.85 -35.95 -96.10
CA SER A 135 54.72 -35.14 -96.56
C SER A 135 54.78 -33.75 -95.92
N ALA A 136 55.79 -32.98 -96.33
CA ALA A 136 56.04 -31.63 -95.83
C ALA A 136 55.17 -30.62 -96.57
N LEU A 137 54.62 -29.63 -95.86
CA LEU A 137 53.83 -28.55 -96.45
C LEU A 137 54.74 -27.36 -96.80
N PHE A 138 54.78 -26.99 -98.09
CA PHE A 138 55.68 -25.95 -98.61
C PHE A 138 54.99 -24.59 -98.57
N LEU A 139 55.60 -23.60 -97.89
CA LEU A 139 55.06 -22.26 -97.67
C LEU A 139 56.09 -21.18 -98.02
N ALA A 140 55.75 -20.33 -98.97
CA ALA A 140 56.66 -19.32 -99.53
C ALA A 140 56.74 -18.06 -98.65
N SER A 141 57.93 -17.48 -98.49
CA SER A 141 58.15 -16.19 -97.84
C SER A 141 57.76 -15.04 -98.78
N ASN A 142 56.47 -14.73 -98.88
CA ASN A 142 55.94 -13.66 -99.71
C ASN A 142 54.84 -12.86 -98.97
N ALA A 143 54.24 -11.86 -99.64
CA ALA A 143 53.24 -10.97 -99.05
C ALA A 143 51.84 -11.61 -98.84
N SER A 144 51.62 -12.84 -99.30
CA SER A 144 50.31 -13.50 -99.32
C SER A 144 50.26 -14.83 -98.55
N THR A 145 51.41 -15.44 -98.23
CA THR A 145 51.45 -16.70 -97.50
C THR A 145 51.43 -16.46 -95.98
N ARG A 146 50.37 -16.93 -95.31
CA ARG A 146 50.17 -16.81 -93.87
C ARG A 146 50.00 -18.16 -93.21
N VAL A 147 50.31 -18.22 -91.92
CA VAL A 147 50.03 -19.34 -91.01
C VAL A 147 49.24 -18.84 -89.80
N ARG A 148 48.30 -19.64 -89.32
CA ARG A 148 47.59 -19.39 -88.06
C ARG A 148 47.30 -20.69 -87.33
N PHE A 149 47.17 -20.60 -86.02
CA PHE A 149 46.60 -21.64 -85.19
C PHE A 149 45.16 -21.24 -84.85
N VAL A 150 44.22 -22.17 -85.01
CA VAL A 150 42.85 -22.03 -84.49
C VAL A 150 42.79 -22.94 -83.26
N PRO A 151 42.82 -22.39 -82.03
CA PRO A 151 42.76 -23.20 -80.82
C PRO A 151 41.44 -23.97 -80.73
N ASN A 152 41.44 -25.06 -79.99
CA ASN A 152 40.19 -25.65 -79.50
C ASN A 152 39.53 -24.68 -78.52
N THR A 153 38.21 -24.79 -78.34
CA THR A 153 37.44 -24.08 -77.32
C THR A 153 38.12 -24.19 -75.95
N ASN A 154 38.35 -23.04 -75.30
CA ASN A 154 38.93 -22.87 -73.97
C ASN A 154 40.34 -23.50 -73.84
N TYR A 155 41.13 -23.42 -74.91
CA TYR A 155 42.54 -23.77 -74.88
C TYR A 155 43.45 -22.54 -74.89
N ASN A 156 44.12 -22.32 -73.76
CA ASN A 156 45.27 -21.45 -73.60
C ASN A 156 46.57 -22.24 -73.41
N GLY A 157 47.72 -21.61 -73.68
CA GLY A 157 49.05 -22.23 -73.64
C GLY A 157 49.84 -22.05 -74.94
N SER A 158 50.78 -22.96 -75.25
CA SER A 158 51.61 -22.85 -76.46
C SER A 158 51.47 -24.05 -77.40
N SER A 159 51.40 -23.75 -78.69
CA SER A 159 51.43 -24.71 -79.79
C SER A 159 52.53 -24.33 -80.78
N GLY A 160 53.02 -25.27 -81.60
CA GLY A 160 54.08 -24.99 -82.55
C GLY A 160 54.17 -25.99 -83.70
N PHE A 161 54.99 -25.64 -84.69
CA PHE A 161 55.30 -26.48 -85.84
C PHE A 161 56.79 -26.45 -86.18
N THR A 162 57.33 -27.60 -86.58
CA THR A 162 58.72 -27.78 -86.99
C THR A 162 58.85 -27.69 -88.50
N TYR A 163 59.84 -26.94 -88.99
CA TYR A 163 60.08 -26.71 -90.40
C TYR A 163 61.56 -26.80 -90.77
N THR A 164 61.81 -26.89 -92.06
CA THR A 164 63.13 -26.76 -92.70
C THR A 164 63.07 -25.58 -93.68
N ALA A 165 64.18 -24.92 -93.98
CA ALA A 165 64.20 -23.84 -94.97
C ALA A 165 63.96 -24.37 -96.39
N TRP A 166 63.37 -23.53 -97.24
CA TRP A 166 63.03 -23.82 -98.64
C TRP A 166 63.40 -22.63 -99.55
N ASP A 167 64.04 -22.91 -100.69
CA ASP A 167 64.56 -21.91 -101.67
C ASP A 167 63.62 -21.63 -102.88
N GLN A 168 62.51 -22.37 -102.95
CA GLN A 168 61.55 -22.39 -104.06
C GLN A 168 62.06 -22.89 -105.42
N THR A 169 63.24 -23.52 -105.49
CA THR A 169 63.76 -24.09 -106.76
C THR A 169 63.05 -25.38 -107.18
N SER A 170 62.45 -26.10 -106.22
CA SER A 170 61.51 -27.21 -106.49
C SER A 170 60.48 -27.35 -105.37
N GLY A 171 59.26 -27.80 -105.72
CA GLY A 171 58.06 -27.74 -104.86
C GLY A 171 57.12 -26.60 -105.27
N SER A 172 55.98 -26.45 -104.60
CA SER A 172 55.00 -25.39 -104.91
C SER A 172 54.29 -24.89 -103.65
N ASN A 173 54.08 -23.58 -103.57
CA ASN A 173 53.48 -22.94 -102.40
C ASN A 173 52.07 -23.48 -102.11
N GLY A 174 51.81 -23.86 -100.86
CA GLY A 174 50.54 -24.45 -100.42
C GLY A 174 50.35 -25.93 -100.76
N THR A 175 51.36 -26.61 -101.32
CA THR A 175 51.29 -28.04 -101.66
C THR A 175 52.14 -28.90 -100.72
N LYS A 176 51.91 -30.22 -100.72
CA LYS A 176 52.72 -31.18 -99.97
C LYS A 176 53.63 -31.99 -100.89
N ALA A 177 54.88 -32.17 -100.48
CA ALA A 177 55.85 -33.05 -101.13
C ALA A 177 56.81 -33.68 -100.11
N SER A 178 57.65 -34.63 -100.54
CA SER A 178 58.64 -35.25 -99.66
C SER A 178 59.81 -34.30 -99.37
N ALA A 179 60.21 -34.23 -98.10
CA ALA A 179 61.36 -33.51 -97.59
C ALA A 179 62.39 -34.48 -96.95
N LEU A 180 62.44 -35.73 -97.42
CA LEU A 180 63.37 -36.76 -96.92
C LEU A 180 64.81 -36.55 -97.41
N VAL A 181 65.00 -35.94 -98.57
CA VAL A 181 66.31 -35.61 -99.13
C VAL A 181 66.53 -34.10 -98.96
N ARG A 182 67.63 -33.72 -98.30
CA ARG A 182 67.93 -32.34 -97.88
C ARG A 182 69.43 -32.06 -97.96
N GLY A 183 69.81 -30.79 -98.13
CA GLY A 183 71.20 -30.38 -98.36
C GLY A 183 71.70 -30.62 -99.78
N GLY A 184 72.98 -30.34 -100.03
CA GLY A 184 73.59 -30.49 -101.35
C GLY A 184 72.91 -29.62 -102.40
N ALA A 185 72.44 -30.24 -103.49
CA ALA A 185 71.75 -29.57 -104.60
C ALA A 185 70.21 -29.73 -104.56
N THR A 186 69.63 -29.81 -103.36
CA THR A 186 68.17 -29.87 -103.16
C THR A 186 67.61 -28.52 -102.75
N SER A 187 66.29 -28.36 -102.79
CA SER A 187 65.60 -27.12 -102.41
C SER A 187 65.48 -26.86 -100.90
N LEU A 188 66.08 -27.73 -100.05
CA LEU A 188 65.77 -27.81 -98.62
C LEU A 188 67.01 -27.89 -97.72
N SER A 189 67.02 -27.13 -96.62
CA SER A 189 68.11 -27.18 -95.62
C SER A 189 68.23 -28.53 -94.92
N VAL A 190 69.43 -28.88 -94.46
CA VAL A 190 69.61 -30.08 -93.59
C VAL A 190 69.02 -29.81 -92.20
N ASP A 191 69.33 -28.63 -91.66
CA ASP A 191 68.88 -28.16 -90.35
C ASP A 191 67.39 -27.80 -90.34
N LYS A 192 66.79 -27.95 -89.17
CA LYS A 192 65.37 -27.72 -88.87
C LYS A 192 65.23 -26.78 -87.67
N ASP A 193 64.11 -26.09 -87.61
CA ASP A 193 63.75 -25.20 -86.50
C ASP A 193 62.24 -25.33 -86.19
N SER A 194 61.74 -24.73 -85.10
CA SER A 194 60.32 -24.78 -84.74
C SER A 194 59.77 -23.40 -84.38
N ALA A 195 58.67 -23.03 -85.04
CA ALA A 195 57.92 -21.82 -84.76
C ALA A 195 56.83 -22.10 -83.71
N PHE A 196 56.59 -21.14 -82.83
CA PHE A 196 55.61 -21.26 -81.75
C PHE A 196 54.61 -20.11 -81.75
N ILE A 197 53.40 -20.39 -81.27
CA ILE A 197 52.38 -19.39 -80.94
C ILE A 197 52.02 -19.54 -79.45
N THR A 198 51.67 -18.42 -78.83
CA THR A 198 51.09 -18.37 -77.49
C THR A 198 49.62 -18.00 -77.60
N VAL A 199 48.76 -18.82 -77.01
CA VAL A 199 47.35 -18.56 -76.82
C VAL A 199 47.14 -18.08 -75.39
N THR A 200 46.71 -16.83 -75.23
CA THR A 200 46.54 -16.19 -73.92
C THR A 200 45.14 -16.46 -73.35
N PRO A 201 45.03 -16.70 -72.04
CA PRO A 201 43.74 -16.97 -71.42
C PRO A 201 42.80 -15.76 -71.46
N VAL A 202 41.51 -16.04 -71.49
CA VAL A 202 40.40 -15.08 -71.34
C VAL A 202 39.43 -15.65 -70.31
N ASN A 203 38.81 -14.80 -69.50
CA ASN A 203 37.81 -15.25 -68.53
C ASN A 203 36.64 -15.94 -69.23
N ASP A 204 36.20 -17.07 -68.69
CA ASP A 204 34.94 -17.73 -69.04
C ASP A 204 33.92 -17.53 -67.91
N ALA A 205 32.66 -17.21 -68.27
CA ALA A 205 31.63 -17.01 -67.26
C ALA A 205 31.26 -18.33 -66.54
N PRO A 206 31.08 -18.31 -65.20
CA PRO A 206 30.75 -19.50 -64.44
C PRO A 206 29.39 -20.08 -64.82
N VAL A 207 29.25 -21.40 -64.71
CA VAL A 207 28.00 -22.13 -64.97
C VAL A 207 27.30 -22.43 -63.65
N LEU A 208 26.14 -21.81 -63.44
CA LEU A 208 25.23 -22.09 -62.34
C LEU A 208 24.18 -23.14 -62.77
N ASN A 209 24.12 -24.27 -62.06
CA ASN A 209 23.09 -25.29 -62.21
C ASN A 209 22.07 -25.17 -61.05
N PRO A 210 20.83 -24.71 -61.32
CA PRO A 210 19.82 -24.42 -60.29
C PRO A 210 19.02 -25.64 -59.82
N ASN A 211 19.42 -26.86 -60.17
CA ASN A 211 18.73 -28.09 -59.73
C ASN A 211 19.16 -28.57 -58.32
N GLY A 212 19.76 -27.69 -57.52
CA GLY A 212 20.18 -27.95 -56.14
C GLY A 212 19.14 -27.50 -55.10
N ASN A 213 19.51 -27.55 -53.82
CA ASN A 213 18.71 -26.95 -52.74
C ASN A 213 19.56 -25.98 -51.89
N PRO A 214 19.82 -24.75 -52.37
CA PRO A 214 20.60 -23.76 -51.64
C PRO A 214 19.82 -23.22 -50.42
N THR A 215 20.05 -23.78 -49.23
CA THR A 215 19.43 -23.30 -47.99
C THR A 215 20.40 -22.55 -47.09
N VAL A 216 19.89 -21.48 -46.49
CA VAL A 216 20.43 -20.81 -45.30
C VAL A 216 20.01 -21.62 -44.07
N ASP A 217 20.81 -21.59 -43.00
CA ASP A 217 20.50 -22.28 -41.75
C ASP A 217 19.19 -21.77 -41.16
N ALA A 218 18.28 -22.70 -40.82
CA ALA A 218 17.02 -22.36 -40.19
C ALA A 218 17.25 -21.79 -38.77
N ILE A 219 16.41 -20.85 -38.37
CA ILE A 219 16.49 -20.14 -37.08
C ILE A 219 15.11 -20.16 -36.40
N PRO A 220 15.01 -20.13 -35.07
CA PRO A 220 13.77 -19.73 -34.40
C PRO A 220 13.48 -18.25 -34.66
N GLU A 221 12.21 -17.83 -34.65
CA GLU A 221 11.84 -16.41 -34.83
C GLU A 221 12.41 -15.49 -33.75
N ASP A 222 12.39 -15.94 -32.50
CA ASP A 222 12.97 -15.22 -31.34
C ASP A 222 14.50 -15.32 -31.21
N LEU A 223 15.25 -15.71 -32.25
CA LEU A 223 16.70 -15.87 -32.14
C LEU A 223 17.39 -14.52 -31.81
N PRO A 224 18.05 -14.36 -30.64
CA PRO A 224 18.70 -13.09 -30.31
C PRO A 224 19.74 -12.72 -31.37
N VAL A 225 19.76 -11.45 -31.80
CA VAL A 225 20.61 -10.97 -32.91
C VAL A 225 22.10 -11.23 -32.69
N ALA A 226 22.55 -11.29 -31.44
CA ALA A 226 23.93 -11.64 -31.06
C ALA A 226 24.26 -13.14 -31.23
N SER A 227 23.26 -14.02 -31.15
CA SER A 227 23.36 -15.47 -31.34
C SER A 227 23.23 -15.89 -32.81
N ASN A 228 22.67 -15.01 -33.67
CA ASN A 228 22.49 -15.25 -35.09
C ASN A 228 23.81 -15.11 -35.88
N ASN A 229 24.57 -16.21 -35.93
CA ASN A 229 25.88 -16.31 -36.58
C ASN A 229 25.84 -16.32 -38.12
N GLY A 230 24.69 -16.58 -38.74
CA GLY A 230 24.51 -16.68 -40.19
C GLY A 230 25.28 -17.83 -40.88
N THR A 231 24.90 -18.10 -42.12
CA THR A 231 25.43 -19.18 -42.96
C THR A 231 26.52 -18.67 -43.90
N PHE A 232 27.61 -19.44 -44.07
CA PHE A 232 28.64 -19.12 -45.07
C PHE A 232 28.12 -19.30 -46.50
N ILE A 233 28.61 -18.46 -47.42
CA ILE A 233 28.36 -18.62 -48.86
C ILE A 233 28.89 -19.98 -49.37
N THR A 234 30.02 -20.45 -48.84
CA THR A 234 30.57 -21.79 -49.13
C THR A 234 29.58 -22.90 -48.76
N THR A 235 28.91 -22.81 -47.62
CA THR A 235 27.88 -23.77 -47.17
C THR A 235 26.66 -23.75 -48.08
N ILE A 236 26.18 -22.57 -48.49
CA ILE A 236 25.02 -22.44 -49.38
C ILE A 236 25.30 -23.09 -50.74
N ILE A 237 26.48 -22.83 -51.32
CA ILE A 237 26.91 -23.46 -52.59
C ILE A 237 27.10 -24.98 -52.42
N ALA A 238 27.70 -25.43 -51.31
CA ALA A 238 27.88 -26.86 -51.04
C ALA A 238 26.55 -27.62 -50.93
N ARG A 239 25.51 -27.00 -50.37
CA ARG A 239 24.13 -27.55 -50.27
C ARG A 239 23.43 -27.74 -51.61
N MET A 240 23.94 -27.14 -52.68
CA MET A 240 23.42 -27.39 -54.02
C MET A 240 23.76 -28.79 -54.53
N SER A 241 24.86 -29.39 -54.09
CA SER A 241 25.31 -30.71 -54.53
C SER A 241 24.45 -31.85 -53.96
N PRO A 242 24.25 -32.97 -54.70
CA PRO A 242 24.80 -33.27 -56.02
C PRO A 242 23.94 -32.78 -57.20
N GLY A 243 22.75 -32.20 -56.96
CA GLY A 243 21.80 -31.83 -58.02
C GLY A 243 22.18 -30.56 -58.79
N GLY A 244 22.79 -29.60 -58.11
CA GLY A 244 23.19 -28.29 -58.61
C GLY A 244 24.58 -27.86 -58.13
N GLY A 245 24.93 -26.61 -58.41
CA GLY A 245 26.17 -25.99 -57.97
C GLY A 245 26.68 -24.90 -58.92
N ILE A 246 27.88 -24.40 -58.63
CA ILE A 246 28.63 -23.48 -59.49
C ILE A 246 29.90 -24.21 -59.95
N SER A 247 30.06 -24.31 -61.26
CA SER A 247 31.25 -24.87 -61.90
C SER A 247 31.79 -23.88 -62.91
N ASP A 248 33.10 -23.87 -63.08
CA ASP A 248 33.80 -22.93 -63.92
C ASP A 248 34.99 -23.67 -64.58
N VAL A 249 35.34 -23.23 -65.78
CA VAL A 249 36.33 -23.85 -66.68
C VAL A 249 37.69 -23.17 -66.57
N ASP A 250 37.73 -21.94 -66.04
CA ASP A 250 38.97 -21.23 -65.75
C ASP A 250 39.83 -21.95 -64.70
N ALA A 251 41.14 -21.66 -64.69
CA ALA A 251 42.07 -22.27 -63.76
C ALA A 251 42.03 -21.58 -62.38
N ALA A 252 41.68 -22.36 -61.34
CA ALA A 252 41.49 -21.92 -59.94
C ALA A 252 40.35 -20.89 -59.72
N PRO A 253 39.12 -21.19 -60.16
CA PRO A 253 37.99 -20.28 -60.04
C PRO A 253 37.53 -20.21 -58.57
N ILE A 254 37.54 -19.01 -58.00
CA ILE A 254 37.04 -18.81 -56.63
C ILE A 254 35.57 -18.46 -56.73
N ASN A 255 34.71 -19.48 -56.67
CA ASN A 255 33.27 -19.30 -56.77
C ASN A 255 32.73 -18.27 -55.75
N GLY A 256 31.58 -17.70 -56.07
CA GLY A 256 30.82 -16.76 -55.25
C GLY A 256 29.42 -16.58 -55.84
N ILE A 257 28.66 -15.66 -55.27
CA ILE A 257 27.33 -15.29 -55.76
C ILE A 257 27.18 -13.78 -55.91
N ALA A 258 26.40 -13.33 -56.90
CA ALA A 258 25.93 -11.97 -56.99
C ALA A 258 24.40 -11.95 -56.80
N ILE A 259 23.94 -11.35 -55.70
CA ILE A 259 22.52 -11.30 -55.30
C ILE A 259 21.82 -10.21 -56.09
N ILE A 260 20.85 -10.60 -56.93
CA ILE A 260 20.13 -9.78 -57.91
C ILE A 260 18.68 -9.48 -57.52
N GLY A 261 18.22 -9.95 -56.36
CA GLY A 261 16.91 -9.66 -55.78
C GLY A 261 16.78 -10.30 -54.39
N THR A 262 15.95 -9.74 -53.53
CA THR A 262 15.77 -10.18 -52.13
C THR A 262 14.32 -9.99 -51.70
N ASN A 263 13.78 -10.90 -50.88
CA ASN A 263 12.53 -10.70 -50.16
C ASN A 263 12.86 -10.10 -48.77
N GLN A 264 12.27 -8.96 -48.45
CA GLN A 264 12.41 -8.27 -47.15
C GLN A 264 11.04 -7.91 -46.56
N ASP A 265 9.97 -8.60 -46.95
CA ASP A 265 8.59 -8.28 -46.57
C ASP A 265 8.29 -8.62 -45.09
N HIS A 266 9.13 -9.43 -44.47
CA HIS A 266 9.02 -9.93 -43.10
C HIS A 266 10.39 -10.00 -42.37
N GLY A 267 11.30 -9.09 -42.70
CA GLY A 267 12.60 -9.00 -42.04
C GLY A 267 13.75 -8.50 -42.92
N THR A 268 14.91 -8.32 -42.31
CA THR A 268 16.11 -7.73 -42.93
C THR A 268 17.18 -8.78 -43.22
N TRP A 269 17.59 -8.89 -44.49
CA TRP A 269 18.78 -9.64 -44.88
C TRP A 269 20.07 -8.84 -44.61
N GLN A 270 21.06 -9.50 -44.01
CA GLN A 270 22.38 -8.96 -43.73
C GLN A 270 23.49 -9.87 -44.24
N PHE A 271 24.61 -9.28 -44.67
CA PHE A 271 25.85 -9.99 -44.99
C PHE A 271 26.99 -9.56 -44.05
N SER A 272 28.02 -10.39 -43.97
CA SER A 272 29.29 -10.10 -43.33
C SER A 272 30.41 -10.58 -44.25
N THR A 273 31.52 -9.83 -44.34
CA THR A 273 32.75 -10.23 -45.06
C THR A 273 33.91 -10.54 -44.11
N ASN A 274 33.70 -10.37 -42.80
CA ASN A 274 34.69 -10.50 -41.73
C ASN A 274 34.26 -11.54 -40.67
N ASN A 275 33.70 -12.66 -41.13
CA ASN A 275 33.29 -13.82 -40.34
C ASN A 275 32.29 -13.50 -39.21
N GLY A 276 31.35 -12.59 -39.46
CA GLY A 276 30.29 -12.21 -38.51
C GLY A 276 30.68 -11.18 -37.45
N THR A 277 31.91 -10.63 -37.50
CA THR A 277 32.35 -9.58 -36.55
C THR A 277 31.69 -8.22 -36.81
N SER A 278 31.32 -7.92 -38.06
CA SER A 278 30.32 -6.88 -38.36
C SER A 278 29.37 -7.34 -39.47
N TRP A 279 28.16 -6.79 -39.44
CA TRP A 279 27.08 -7.10 -40.37
C TRP A 279 26.61 -5.84 -41.10
N THR A 280 26.16 -6.00 -42.34
CA THR A 280 25.69 -4.90 -43.19
C THR A 280 24.42 -5.35 -43.92
N ASN A 281 23.39 -4.51 -43.95
CA ASN A 281 22.13 -4.84 -44.61
C ASN A 281 22.36 -5.02 -46.13
N PHE A 282 21.67 -5.99 -46.74
CA PHE A 282 21.65 -6.13 -48.20
C PHE A 282 21.15 -4.84 -48.85
N GLY A 283 20.07 -4.25 -48.30
CA GLY A 283 19.32 -3.17 -48.92
C GLY A 283 18.71 -3.60 -50.27
N ALA A 284 18.15 -2.64 -51.02
CA ALA A 284 17.57 -2.93 -52.34
C ALA A 284 18.63 -3.54 -53.28
N THR A 285 18.38 -4.75 -53.77
CA THR A 285 19.22 -5.45 -54.76
C THR A 285 18.43 -5.62 -56.06
N SER A 286 19.13 -5.55 -57.19
CA SER A 286 18.55 -5.75 -58.51
C SER A 286 19.62 -6.25 -59.49
N SER A 287 19.23 -6.64 -60.70
CA SER A 287 20.24 -6.96 -61.74
C SER A 287 21.10 -5.75 -62.15
N ALA A 288 20.70 -4.51 -61.85
CA ALA A 288 21.51 -3.30 -62.08
C ALA A 288 22.35 -2.88 -60.85
N SER A 289 22.07 -3.44 -59.68
CA SER A 289 22.75 -3.15 -58.40
C SER A 289 22.75 -4.42 -57.56
N ALA A 290 23.54 -5.40 -58.00
CA ALA A 290 23.66 -6.72 -57.40
C ALA A 290 24.73 -6.70 -56.32
N LEU A 291 24.50 -7.39 -55.19
CA LEU A 291 25.47 -7.50 -54.10
C LEU A 291 26.37 -8.72 -54.30
N PHE A 292 27.69 -8.50 -54.40
CA PHE A 292 28.68 -9.53 -54.70
C PHE A 292 29.22 -10.14 -53.40
N LEU A 293 29.11 -11.46 -53.23
CA LEU A 293 29.54 -12.18 -52.04
C LEU A 293 30.38 -13.41 -52.41
N ALA A 294 31.62 -13.44 -51.94
CA ALA A 294 32.61 -14.48 -52.28
C ALA A 294 32.38 -15.78 -51.48
N ALA A 295 32.61 -16.95 -52.08
CA ALA A 295 32.59 -18.21 -51.34
C ALA A 295 33.93 -18.45 -50.63
N ASN A 296 34.11 -17.80 -49.48
CA ASN A 296 35.31 -17.93 -48.66
C ASN A 296 34.99 -18.13 -47.17
N ALA A 297 36.03 -18.35 -46.35
CA ALA A 297 35.91 -18.63 -44.92
C ALA A 297 35.55 -17.41 -44.05
N SER A 298 35.21 -16.26 -44.62
CA SER A 298 34.79 -15.05 -43.89
C SER A 298 33.47 -14.45 -44.36
N THR A 299 32.89 -14.92 -45.46
CA THR A 299 31.70 -14.30 -46.06
C THR A 299 30.43 -15.09 -45.71
N ARG A 300 29.50 -14.42 -45.03
CA ARG A 300 28.27 -14.99 -44.48
C ARG A 300 27.04 -14.15 -44.83
N VAL A 301 25.87 -14.77 -44.78
CA VAL A 301 24.56 -14.12 -44.82
C VAL A 301 23.69 -14.57 -43.65
N ARG A 302 22.83 -13.68 -43.16
CA ARG A 302 21.80 -13.99 -42.17
C ARG A 302 20.53 -13.21 -42.47
N PHE A 303 19.41 -13.73 -42.00
CA PHE A 303 18.13 -13.04 -41.96
C PHE A 303 17.83 -12.67 -40.51
N LEU A 304 17.37 -11.46 -40.29
CA LEU A 304 16.74 -11.02 -39.04
C LEU A 304 15.24 -10.95 -39.35
N PRO A 305 14.41 -11.89 -38.88
CA PRO A 305 12.97 -11.80 -39.07
C PRO A 305 12.43 -10.55 -38.36
N ASP A 306 11.29 -10.06 -38.83
CA ASP A 306 10.46 -9.15 -38.02
C ASP A 306 9.89 -9.91 -36.81
N ALA A 307 9.45 -9.18 -35.78
CA ALA A 307 8.92 -9.81 -34.56
C ALA A 307 7.74 -10.76 -34.90
N ASN A 308 7.77 -11.95 -34.31
CA ASN A 308 6.72 -12.96 -34.41
C ASN A 308 6.47 -13.44 -35.87
N PHE A 309 7.49 -13.34 -36.74
CA PHE A 309 7.45 -13.92 -38.08
C PHE A 309 8.13 -15.30 -38.14
N ASN A 310 7.30 -16.32 -38.31
CA ASN A 310 7.70 -17.65 -38.76
C ASN A 310 7.25 -17.91 -40.21
N GLY A 311 7.97 -18.78 -40.92
CA GLY A 311 7.75 -19.06 -42.34
C GLY A 311 9.05 -19.10 -43.15
N THR A 312 9.01 -18.59 -44.38
CA THR A 312 10.17 -18.63 -45.30
C THR A 312 10.47 -17.28 -45.93
N SER A 313 11.74 -16.90 -45.95
CA SER A 313 12.27 -15.76 -46.71
C SER A 313 13.41 -16.23 -47.63
N GLY A 314 13.81 -15.41 -48.61
CA GLY A 314 14.85 -15.80 -49.55
C GLY A 314 15.38 -14.69 -50.45
N PHE A 315 16.43 -15.00 -51.19
CA PHE A 315 17.07 -14.09 -52.14
C PHE A 315 17.46 -14.82 -53.43
N THR A 316 17.48 -14.09 -54.55
CA THR A 316 17.81 -14.61 -55.88
C THR A 316 19.20 -14.14 -56.30
N TYR A 317 20.02 -15.03 -56.84
CA TYR A 317 21.41 -14.77 -57.20
C TYR A 317 21.80 -15.38 -58.55
N VAL A 318 22.97 -14.97 -59.04
CA VAL A 318 23.73 -15.65 -60.11
C VAL A 318 25.10 -16.08 -59.56
N GLY A 319 25.75 -17.04 -60.20
CA GLY A 319 27.13 -17.43 -59.86
C GLY A 319 28.13 -16.35 -60.28
N TRP A 320 29.23 -16.24 -59.54
CA TRP A 320 30.28 -15.24 -59.70
C TRP A 320 31.66 -15.90 -59.56
N ASP A 321 32.61 -15.58 -60.46
CA ASP A 321 33.97 -16.17 -60.52
C ASP A 321 35.07 -15.32 -59.83
N GLN A 322 34.71 -14.10 -59.40
CA GLN A 322 35.57 -13.09 -58.77
C GLN A 322 36.59 -12.37 -59.67
N THR A 323 36.54 -12.52 -61.00
CA THR A 323 37.50 -11.82 -61.89
C THR A 323 37.16 -10.36 -62.13
N THR A 324 35.88 -9.98 -62.02
CA THR A 324 35.46 -8.58 -61.84
C THR A 324 34.34 -8.45 -60.81
N GLY A 325 34.35 -7.35 -60.04
CA GLY A 325 33.52 -7.12 -58.86
C GLY A 325 34.34 -7.17 -57.56
N THR A 326 33.77 -6.72 -56.43
CA THR A 326 34.45 -6.73 -55.13
C THR A 326 33.54 -7.32 -54.06
N ASN A 327 34.07 -8.22 -53.22
CA ASN A 327 33.30 -8.86 -52.16
C ASN A 327 32.71 -7.81 -51.19
N GLY A 328 31.41 -7.91 -50.91
CA GLY A 328 30.66 -7.01 -50.05
C GLY A 328 30.23 -5.68 -50.70
N THR A 329 30.45 -5.48 -52.01
CA THR A 329 30.04 -4.26 -52.72
C THR A 329 28.91 -4.53 -53.72
N LYS A 330 28.28 -3.45 -54.21
CA LYS A 330 27.26 -3.53 -55.26
C LYS A 330 27.80 -3.07 -56.60
N ALA A 331 27.48 -3.81 -57.65
CA ALA A 331 27.77 -3.45 -59.04
C ALA A 331 26.67 -3.98 -59.99
N SER A 332 26.76 -3.63 -61.28
CA SER A 332 25.80 -4.11 -62.29
C SER A 332 26.04 -5.59 -62.63
N ALA A 333 24.96 -6.36 -62.66
CA ALA A 333 24.90 -7.75 -63.10
C ALA A 333 24.00 -7.89 -64.34
N LEU A 334 23.96 -6.87 -65.21
CA LEU A 334 23.18 -6.86 -66.46
C LEU A 334 23.87 -7.61 -67.61
N VAL A 335 25.20 -7.75 -67.57
CA VAL A 335 25.99 -8.54 -68.53
C VAL A 335 26.36 -9.87 -67.89
N ARG A 336 26.08 -10.99 -68.58
CA ARG A 336 26.25 -12.37 -68.09
C ARG A 336 26.61 -13.29 -69.24
N GLY A 337 27.36 -14.36 -68.96
CA GLY A 337 27.85 -15.28 -69.98
C GLY A 337 29.00 -14.73 -70.83
N GLY A 338 29.54 -15.56 -71.72
CA GLY A 338 30.75 -15.22 -72.47
C GLY A 338 31.90 -14.93 -71.51
N SER A 339 32.60 -13.82 -71.68
CA SER A 339 33.72 -13.42 -70.82
C SER A 339 33.38 -12.46 -69.67
N SER A 340 32.11 -12.45 -69.23
CA SER A 340 31.70 -11.74 -68.00
C SER A 340 31.98 -12.57 -66.75
N SER A 341 32.13 -11.92 -65.60
CA SER A 341 32.34 -12.63 -64.31
C SER A 341 31.12 -13.40 -63.77
N LEU A 342 30.03 -13.50 -64.53
CA LEU A 342 28.69 -13.84 -64.02
C LEU A 342 27.94 -14.86 -64.86
N SER A 343 27.31 -15.84 -64.20
CA SER A 343 26.53 -16.89 -64.85
C SER A 343 25.26 -16.36 -65.52
N ILE A 344 24.88 -16.93 -66.67
CA ILE A 344 23.59 -16.63 -67.34
C ILE A 344 22.41 -17.04 -66.45
N ASN A 345 22.46 -18.28 -65.95
CA ASN A 345 21.43 -18.83 -65.07
C ASN A 345 21.40 -18.09 -63.73
N LYS A 346 20.23 -18.14 -63.09
CA LYS A 346 19.96 -17.64 -61.74
C LYS A 346 19.35 -18.75 -60.88
N ASP A 347 19.49 -18.62 -59.57
CA ASP A 347 18.90 -19.52 -58.57
C ASP A 347 18.45 -18.71 -57.34
N SER A 348 17.72 -19.33 -56.41
CA SER A 348 17.16 -18.66 -55.23
C SER A 348 17.45 -19.46 -53.96
N ALA A 349 18.09 -18.82 -52.97
CA ALA A 349 18.33 -19.42 -51.67
C ALA A 349 17.27 -19.00 -50.66
N PHE A 350 16.89 -19.93 -49.76
CA PHE A 350 15.83 -19.74 -48.78
C PHE A 350 16.31 -20.00 -47.35
N ILE A 351 15.70 -19.29 -46.39
CA ILE A 351 15.75 -19.58 -44.95
C ILE A 351 14.36 -20.02 -44.48
N THR A 352 14.32 -20.94 -43.54
CA THR A 352 13.12 -21.24 -42.76
C THR A 352 13.27 -20.62 -41.38
N VAL A 353 12.29 -19.81 -40.99
CA VAL A 353 12.14 -19.31 -39.63
C VAL A 353 11.09 -20.18 -38.95
N ASN A 354 11.52 -20.93 -37.94
CA ASN A 354 10.67 -21.87 -37.21
C ASN A 354 9.86 -21.12 -36.16
N SER A 355 8.60 -21.53 -35.98
CA SER A 355 7.74 -20.98 -34.95
C SER A 355 8.29 -21.28 -33.55
N VAL A 356 8.21 -20.29 -32.67
CA VAL A 356 8.43 -20.38 -31.22
C VAL A 356 7.11 -19.98 -30.56
N ASN A 357 6.86 -20.48 -29.35
CA ASN A 357 5.70 -20.03 -28.59
C ASN A 357 5.74 -18.52 -28.34
N ASP A 358 4.61 -17.84 -28.43
CA ASP A 358 4.42 -16.47 -28.02
C ASP A 358 3.55 -16.42 -26.75
N ALA A 359 4.09 -15.89 -25.66
CA ALA A 359 3.33 -15.76 -24.42
C ALA A 359 2.06 -14.91 -24.61
N PRO A 360 0.90 -15.34 -24.08
CA PRO A 360 -0.35 -14.59 -24.23
C PRO A 360 -0.27 -13.22 -23.56
N ILE A 361 -1.02 -12.25 -24.09
CA ILE A 361 -1.08 -10.88 -23.57
C ILE A 361 -2.46 -10.63 -22.96
N VAL A 362 -2.45 -10.19 -21.70
CA VAL A 362 -3.65 -9.70 -21.00
C VAL A 362 -3.77 -8.19 -21.20
N ASN A 363 -4.81 -7.76 -21.91
CA ASN A 363 -5.20 -6.36 -22.03
C ASN A 363 -6.21 -6.02 -20.91
N ALA A 364 -5.73 -5.31 -19.89
CA ALA A 364 -6.42 -5.03 -18.61
C ALA A 364 -7.54 -3.95 -18.70
N ALA A 365 -8.42 -4.06 -19.70
CA ALA A 365 -9.52 -3.12 -19.94
C ALA A 365 -10.91 -3.79 -19.85
N GLY A 366 -11.03 -4.83 -19.03
CA GLY A 366 -12.28 -5.51 -18.73
C GLY A 366 -12.26 -6.08 -17.32
N ASN A 367 -13.44 -6.28 -16.72
CA ASN A 367 -13.61 -6.78 -15.35
C ASN A 367 -14.07 -8.25 -15.38
N PRO A 368 -13.15 -9.23 -15.28
CA PRO A 368 -13.53 -10.63 -15.24
C PRO A 368 -14.13 -10.98 -13.87
N THR A 369 -15.44 -11.20 -13.83
CA THR A 369 -16.17 -11.64 -12.62
C THR A 369 -16.70 -13.06 -12.76
N LEU A 370 -16.95 -13.71 -11.62
CA LEU A 370 -17.83 -14.88 -11.53
C LEU A 370 -19.31 -14.44 -11.48
N ASP A 371 -20.22 -15.39 -11.50
CA ASP A 371 -21.62 -15.15 -11.14
C ASP A 371 -21.73 -15.00 -9.62
N ASP A 372 -22.43 -13.96 -9.16
CA ASP A 372 -22.69 -13.75 -7.73
C ASP A 372 -23.56 -14.88 -7.16
N ILE A 373 -23.36 -15.17 -5.88
CA ILE A 373 -24.05 -16.25 -5.16
C ILE A 373 -24.63 -15.74 -3.83
N PRO A 374 -25.80 -16.20 -3.40
CA PRO A 374 -26.23 -15.97 -2.03
C PRO A 374 -25.29 -16.66 -1.04
N GLU A 375 -25.13 -16.08 0.14
CA GLU A 375 -24.56 -16.79 1.28
C GLU A 375 -25.36 -18.07 1.58
N ASN A 376 -24.72 -19.03 2.27
CA ASN A 376 -25.34 -20.32 2.59
C ASN A 376 -25.89 -21.11 1.37
N ILE A 377 -25.49 -20.78 0.13
CA ILE A 377 -25.92 -21.49 -1.09
C ILE A 377 -25.66 -23.01 -0.98
N PRO A 378 -26.68 -23.87 -1.18
CA PRO A 378 -26.50 -25.31 -1.16
C PRO A 378 -25.46 -25.77 -2.20
N LEU A 379 -24.52 -26.64 -1.81
CA LEU A 379 -23.42 -27.10 -2.67
C LEU A 379 -23.86 -27.75 -4.00
N ALA A 380 -25.09 -28.27 -4.06
CA ALA A 380 -25.69 -28.82 -5.27
C ALA A 380 -26.25 -27.75 -6.23
N SER A 381 -26.58 -26.56 -5.71
CA SER A 381 -27.03 -25.40 -6.48
C SER A 381 -25.87 -24.52 -6.96
N ASN A 382 -24.72 -24.56 -6.26
CA ASN A 382 -23.51 -23.82 -6.65
C ASN A 382 -22.77 -24.53 -7.82
N ALA A 383 -23.25 -24.28 -9.05
CA ALA A 383 -22.73 -24.88 -10.28
C ALA A 383 -21.36 -24.32 -10.74
N GLY A 384 -20.95 -23.15 -10.24
CA GLY A 384 -19.73 -22.43 -10.66
C GLY A 384 -19.76 -21.88 -12.10
N THR A 385 -18.96 -20.85 -12.32
CA THR A 385 -18.82 -20.17 -13.61
C THR A 385 -17.77 -20.88 -14.48
N LEU A 386 -18.01 -20.99 -15.80
CA LEU A 386 -17.02 -21.52 -16.74
C LEU A 386 -15.83 -20.57 -16.89
N VAL A 387 -14.61 -21.12 -17.00
CA VAL A 387 -13.38 -20.35 -17.31
C VAL A 387 -13.55 -19.56 -18.62
N SER A 388 -14.15 -20.17 -19.63
CA SER A 388 -14.46 -19.48 -20.89
C SER A 388 -15.42 -18.30 -20.71
N THR A 389 -16.34 -18.36 -19.75
CA THR A 389 -17.25 -17.24 -19.45
C THR A 389 -16.51 -16.10 -18.76
N ILE A 390 -15.66 -16.42 -17.76
CA ILE A 390 -14.84 -15.42 -17.04
C ILE A 390 -13.94 -14.67 -18.03
N LEU A 391 -13.23 -15.39 -18.90
CA LEU A 391 -12.34 -14.78 -19.89
C LEU A 391 -13.08 -14.00 -20.99
N ASN A 392 -14.30 -14.40 -21.35
CA ASN A 392 -15.11 -13.66 -22.32
C ASN A 392 -15.70 -12.36 -21.74
N ARG A 393 -15.89 -12.25 -20.41
CA ARG A 393 -16.34 -11.01 -19.73
C ARG A 393 -15.34 -9.86 -19.81
N MET A 394 -14.09 -10.14 -20.18
CA MET A 394 -13.07 -9.11 -20.39
C MET A 394 -13.35 -8.25 -21.64
N ALA A 395 -14.22 -8.70 -22.55
CA ALA A 395 -14.64 -7.95 -23.73
C ALA A 395 -16.00 -7.25 -23.51
N PRO A 396 -16.23 -6.04 -24.07
CA PRO A 396 -15.43 -5.35 -25.08
C PRO A 396 -14.55 -4.22 -24.52
N GLY A 397 -13.24 -4.37 -24.65
CA GLY A 397 -12.25 -3.36 -24.25
C GLY A 397 -10.92 -4.00 -23.89
N GLY A 398 -10.98 -5.00 -23.01
CA GLY A 398 -9.88 -5.89 -22.68
C GLY A 398 -10.01 -7.28 -23.30
N GLY A 399 -9.09 -8.17 -22.93
CA GLY A 399 -9.10 -9.58 -23.33
C GLY A 399 -7.72 -10.20 -23.48
N ILE A 400 -7.70 -11.52 -23.69
CA ILE A 400 -6.48 -12.29 -23.95
C ILE A 400 -6.23 -12.36 -25.46
N VAL A 401 -5.14 -11.72 -25.89
CA VAL A 401 -4.59 -11.83 -27.25
C VAL A 401 -3.40 -12.77 -27.21
N ASP A 402 -3.20 -13.50 -28.29
CA ASP A 402 -2.13 -14.46 -28.45
C ASP A 402 -1.69 -14.41 -29.92
N PHE A 403 -0.38 -14.47 -30.17
CA PHE A 403 0.17 -14.40 -31.52
C PHE A 403 0.38 -15.79 -32.13
N ASP A 404 0.35 -16.86 -31.32
CA ASP A 404 0.43 -18.23 -31.81
C ASP A 404 -0.79 -18.61 -32.67
N SER A 405 -0.51 -19.23 -33.81
CA SER A 405 -1.55 -19.58 -34.78
C SER A 405 -2.43 -20.72 -34.26
N GLY A 406 -3.63 -20.38 -33.79
CA GLY A 406 -4.58 -21.34 -33.21
C GLY A 406 -4.42 -21.55 -31.71
N ALA A 407 -3.76 -20.63 -31.00
CA ALA A 407 -3.61 -20.63 -29.55
C ALA A 407 -4.94 -20.85 -28.80
N VAL A 408 -4.88 -21.63 -27.72
CA VAL A 408 -6.04 -21.98 -26.88
C VAL A 408 -5.94 -21.30 -25.52
N ARG A 409 -6.98 -20.56 -25.13
CA ARG A 409 -6.94 -19.73 -23.92
C ARG A 409 -7.07 -20.56 -22.64
N GLY A 410 -6.64 -19.97 -21.53
CA GLY A 410 -6.70 -20.56 -20.19
C GLY A 410 -6.23 -19.56 -19.14
N MET A 411 -6.19 -20.02 -17.89
CA MET A 411 -5.80 -19.26 -16.71
C MET A 411 -4.81 -20.06 -15.87
N ALA A 412 -3.70 -19.45 -15.48
CA ALA A 412 -2.79 -19.94 -14.46
C ALA A 412 -3.02 -19.13 -13.18
N ILE A 413 -3.74 -19.70 -12.20
CA ILE A 413 -4.06 -19.02 -10.95
C ILE A 413 -2.83 -19.03 -10.05
N ILE A 414 -2.34 -17.84 -9.69
CA ILE A 414 -1.09 -17.62 -8.95
C ILE A 414 -1.31 -17.07 -7.54
N GLY A 415 -2.56 -16.79 -7.15
CA GLY A 415 -2.92 -16.37 -5.80
C GLY A 415 -4.44 -16.38 -5.62
N SER A 416 -4.92 -16.62 -4.40
CA SER A 416 -6.37 -16.65 -4.11
C SER A 416 -6.63 -16.35 -2.63
N ASN A 417 -7.60 -15.50 -2.34
CA ASN A 417 -8.02 -15.27 -0.95
C ASN A 417 -8.85 -16.46 -0.45
N GLN A 418 -8.32 -17.23 0.50
CA GLN A 418 -8.96 -18.40 1.11
C GLN A 418 -9.62 -18.09 2.48
N ASN A 419 -9.75 -16.81 2.84
CA ASN A 419 -10.44 -16.43 4.07
C ASN A 419 -11.96 -16.49 3.86
N ASN A 420 -12.67 -17.05 4.85
CA ASN A 420 -14.14 -17.20 4.86
C ASN A 420 -14.73 -18.04 3.72
N GLY A 421 -13.94 -18.96 3.15
CA GLY A 421 -14.46 -19.99 2.24
C GLY A 421 -13.36 -20.67 1.41
N ILE A 422 -13.76 -21.63 0.58
CA ILE A 422 -12.86 -22.50 -0.19
C ILE A 422 -13.08 -22.30 -1.68
N TRP A 423 -12.03 -21.91 -2.39
CA TRP A 423 -12.01 -21.91 -3.86
C TRP A 423 -11.88 -23.33 -4.41
N GLN A 424 -12.76 -23.66 -5.36
CA GLN A 424 -12.79 -24.96 -6.03
C GLN A 424 -12.82 -24.81 -7.55
N PHE A 425 -12.24 -25.79 -8.22
CA PHE A 425 -12.30 -25.96 -9.67
C PHE A 425 -12.89 -27.32 -10.05
N SER A 426 -13.39 -27.43 -11.27
CA SER A 426 -13.80 -28.69 -11.90
C SER A 426 -13.30 -28.70 -13.33
N THR A 427 -12.84 -29.84 -13.83
CA THR A 427 -12.45 -30.05 -15.25
C THR A 427 -13.44 -30.96 -16.00
N ASN A 428 -14.55 -31.35 -15.36
CA ASN A 428 -15.55 -32.28 -15.90
C ASN A 428 -16.99 -31.74 -15.76
N GLY A 429 -17.17 -30.44 -15.97
CA GLY A 429 -18.48 -29.81 -16.04
C GLY A 429 -19.19 -29.63 -14.70
N GLY A 430 -18.47 -29.78 -13.58
CA GLY A 430 -19.02 -29.73 -12.22
C GLY A 430 -19.35 -31.10 -11.61
N GLY A 431 -19.01 -32.21 -12.30
CA GLY A 431 -19.23 -33.57 -11.78
C GLY A 431 -18.34 -33.93 -10.57
N THR A 432 -17.10 -33.44 -10.55
CA THR A 432 -16.19 -33.52 -9.39
C THR A 432 -15.46 -32.19 -9.20
N TRP A 433 -15.22 -31.81 -7.95
CA TRP A 433 -14.59 -30.55 -7.57
C TRP A 433 -13.29 -30.79 -6.78
N GLY A 434 -12.23 -30.10 -7.16
CA GLY A 434 -10.95 -30.06 -6.44
C GLY A 434 -10.70 -28.67 -5.86
N ASN A 435 -9.98 -28.57 -4.74
CA ASN A 435 -9.66 -27.28 -4.12
C ASN A 435 -8.47 -26.60 -4.82
N PHE A 436 -8.46 -25.26 -4.84
CA PHE A 436 -7.32 -24.48 -5.36
C PHE A 436 -6.02 -24.75 -4.60
N GLY A 437 -6.10 -24.92 -3.28
CA GLY A 437 -4.93 -25.04 -2.40
C GLY A 437 -4.06 -23.79 -2.41
N ALA A 438 -2.81 -23.90 -1.96
CA ALA A 438 -1.84 -22.81 -2.01
C ALA A 438 -1.33 -22.60 -3.46
N ALA A 439 -2.11 -21.84 -4.24
CA ALA A 439 -1.68 -21.30 -5.52
C ALA A 439 -0.62 -20.20 -5.31
N SER A 440 0.44 -20.24 -6.11
CA SER A 440 1.56 -19.29 -6.09
C SER A 440 2.20 -19.23 -7.49
N PRO A 441 3.07 -18.25 -7.80
CA PRO A 441 3.87 -18.28 -9.03
C PRO A 441 4.79 -19.51 -9.16
N THR A 442 5.05 -20.25 -8.08
CA THR A 442 5.81 -21.51 -8.08
C THR A 442 4.94 -22.78 -8.09
N ASN A 443 3.62 -22.65 -8.00
CA ASN A 443 2.65 -23.74 -7.88
C ASN A 443 1.27 -23.34 -8.43
N ALA A 444 1.25 -22.69 -9.59
CA ALA A 444 0.05 -22.11 -10.18
C ALA A 444 -0.94 -23.21 -10.56
N LEU A 445 -2.24 -23.02 -10.32
CA LEU A 445 -3.28 -23.94 -10.79
C LEU A 445 -3.64 -23.61 -12.23
N LEU A 446 -3.50 -24.58 -13.15
CA LEU A 446 -3.74 -24.38 -14.58
C LEU A 446 -5.15 -24.81 -14.96
N LEU A 447 -5.95 -23.92 -15.55
CA LEU A 447 -7.35 -24.17 -15.93
C LEU A 447 -7.61 -23.73 -17.37
N ALA A 448 -8.12 -24.64 -18.20
CA ALA A 448 -8.35 -24.38 -19.63
C ALA A 448 -9.65 -23.61 -19.89
N SER A 449 -9.68 -22.80 -20.95
CA SER A 449 -10.90 -22.15 -21.46
C SER A 449 -11.71 -23.11 -22.34
N ASP A 450 -12.21 -24.18 -21.73
CA ASP A 450 -13.02 -25.21 -22.40
C ASP A 450 -14.47 -25.26 -21.88
N ALA A 451 -15.30 -26.11 -22.50
CA ALA A 451 -16.73 -26.23 -22.18
C ALA A 451 -17.03 -26.91 -20.83
N ASN A 452 -16.01 -27.47 -20.15
CA ASN A 452 -16.15 -28.27 -18.93
C ASN A 452 -15.51 -27.62 -17.70
N THR A 453 -14.56 -26.70 -17.92
CA THR A 453 -13.71 -26.19 -16.83
C THR A 453 -14.38 -25.03 -16.11
N ARG A 454 -14.64 -25.23 -14.81
CA ARG A 454 -15.42 -24.32 -13.96
C ARG A 454 -14.66 -23.94 -12.71
N ILE A 455 -14.94 -22.75 -12.20
CA ILE A 455 -14.48 -22.24 -10.92
C ILE A 455 -15.71 -21.92 -10.07
N ARG A 456 -15.65 -22.20 -8.76
CA ARG A 456 -16.60 -21.69 -7.77
C ARG A 456 -15.91 -21.32 -6.48
N PHE A 457 -16.50 -20.36 -5.77
CA PHE A 457 -16.23 -20.15 -4.35
C PHE A 457 -17.28 -20.90 -3.53
N VAL A 458 -16.85 -21.59 -2.49
CA VAL A 458 -17.73 -22.17 -1.46
C VAL A 458 -17.57 -21.31 -0.22
N PRO A 459 -18.50 -20.37 0.08
CA PRO A 459 -18.40 -19.54 1.27
C PRO A 459 -18.49 -20.39 2.53
N ASN A 460 -17.89 -19.90 3.62
CA ASN A 460 -18.22 -20.39 4.96
C ASN A 460 -19.70 -20.11 5.27
N PRO A 461 -20.31 -20.81 6.25
CA PRO A 461 -21.63 -20.46 6.72
C PRO A 461 -21.69 -18.99 7.15
N ASP A 462 -22.78 -18.31 6.80
CA ASP A 462 -23.07 -16.93 7.18
C ASP A 462 -21.98 -15.91 6.77
N PHE A 463 -21.30 -16.16 5.64
CA PHE A 463 -20.36 -15.22 5.04
C PHE A 463 -20.95 -14.53 3.81
N ASP A 464 -21.09 -13.20 3.88
CA ASP A 464 -21.34 -12.30 2.76
C ASP A 464 -20.13 -11.38 2.46
N GLY A 465 -20.09 -10.84 1.24
CA GLY A 465 -19.06 -9.93 0.74
C GLY A 465 -18.19 -10.49 -0.38
N THR A 466 -17.25 -9.67 -0.86
CA THR A 466 -16.48 -9.95 -2.08
C THR A 466 -15.25 -10.82 -1.82
N ARG A 467 -14.98 -11.78 -2.71
CA ARG A 467 -13.77 -12.61 -2.72
C ARG A 467 -13.15 -12.65 -4.10
N GLY A 468 -11.84 -12.91 -4.18
CA GLY A 468 -11.16 -12.97 -5.46
C GLY A 468 -9.86 -13.77 -5.49
N PHE A 469 -9.34 -13.92 -6.71
CA PHE A 469 -8.09 -14.59 -7.03
C PHE A 469 -7.38 -13.91 -8.21
N THR A 470 -6.06 -14.09 -8.29
CA THR A 470 -5.19 -13.50 -9.30
C THR A 470 -4.67 -14.57 -10.26
N PHE A 471 -4.65 -14.28 -11.55
CA PHE A 471 -4.19 -15.21 -12.58
C PHE A 471 -3.27 -14.55 -13.63
N LEU A 472 -2.51 -15.39 -14.33
CA LEU A 472 -1.88 -15.09 -15.61
C LEU A 472 -2.68 -15.78 -16.72
N ALA A 473 -2.79 -15.18 -17.90
CA ALA A 473 -3.29 -15.90 -19.07
C ALA A 473 -2.35 -17.06 -19.40
N TRP A 474 -2.93 -18.16 -19.91
CA TRP A 474 -2.24 -19.40 -20.23
C TRP A 474 -2.66 -19.90 -21.61
N ASP A 475 -1.70 -20.20 -22.48
CA ASP A 475 -1.90 -20.64 -23.88
C ASP A 475 -1.98 -22.18 -24.06
N GLN A 476 -1.75 -22.92 -22.97
CA GLN A 476 -1.72 -24.38 -22.88
C GLN A 476 -0.58 -25.09 -23.63
N THR A 477 0.46 -24.39 -24.08
CA THR A 477 1.60 -25.04 -24.76
C THR A 477 2.57 -25.74 -23.81
N SER A 478 2.49 -25.42 -22.51
CA SER A 478 3.04 -26.23 -21.43
C SER A 478 2.08 -26.38 -20.25
N GLY A 479 2.15 -27.50 -19.54
CA GLY A 479 1.21 -27.83 -18.46
C GLY A 479 -0.03 -28.59 -18.94
N ALA A 480 -0.99 -28.81 -18.04
CA ALA A 480 -2.23 -29.55 -18.33
C ALA A 480 -3.39 -29.03 -17.46
N ASN A 481 -4.61 -29.09 -17.99
CA ASN A 481 -5.82 -28.62 -17.31
C ASN A 481 -6.07 -29.36 -15.98
N GLY A 482 -6.29 -28.61 -14.90
CA GLY A 482 -6.36 -29.09 -13.52
C GLY A 482 -5.00 -29.42 -12.87
N GLY A 483 -3.89 -29.21 -13.60
CA GLY A 483 -2.52 -29.47 -13.14
C GLY A 483 -1.87 -28.28 -12.44
N ARG A 484 -0.58 -28.42 -12.13
CA ARG A 484 0.26 -27.35 -11.57
C ARG A 484 1.31 -26.88 -12.55
N GLY A 485 1.60 -25.58 -12.54
CA GLY A 485 2.64 -24.94 -13.35
C GLY A 485 3.56 -24.04 -12.53
N VAL A 486 4.72 -23.69 -13.11
CA VAL A 486 5.67 -22.72 -12.56
C VAL A 486 5.69 -21.52 -13.50
N THR A 487 5.39 -20.33 -12.98
CA THR A 487 5.20 -19.09 -13.74
C THR A 487 6.18 -17.99 -13.27
N THR A 488 7.35 -18.38 -12.74
CA THR A 488 8.36 -17.45 -12.19
C THR A 488 9.19 -16.72 -13.26
N SER A 489 8.97 -17.03 -14.54
CA SER A 489 9.62 -16.34 -15.67
C SER A 489 8.61 -16.24 -16.83
N PRO A 490 7.55 -15.42 -16.65
CA PRO A 490 6.50 -15.26 -17.64
C PRO A 490 6.93 -14.37 -18.81
N GLY A 491 6.17 -14.38 -19.90
CA GLY A 491 6.49 -13.67 -21.13
C GLY A 491 7.45 -14.41 -22.06
N GLY A 492 7.85 -13.74 -23.14
CA GLY A 492 8.68 -14.33 -24.20
C GLY A 492 8.04 -15.60 -24.73
N SER A 493 8.78 -16.70 -24.72
CA SER A 493 8.31 -18.03 -25.16
C SER A 493 7.85 -18.97 -24.05
N SER A 494 7.44 -18.41 -22.90
CA SER A 494 6.75 -19.17 -21.86
C SER A 494 5.24 -19.24 -22.14
N ALA A 495 4.59 -20.26 -21.59
CA ALA A 495 3.15 -20.48 -21.75
C ALA A 495 2.24 -19.44 -21.06
N PHE A 496 2.81 -18.37 -20.48
CA PHE A 496 2.16 -17.53 -19.48
C PHE A 496 2.39 -16.04 -19.73
N SER A 497 1.33 -15.23 -19.61
CA SER A 497 1.41 -13.77 -19.75
C SER A 497 2.33 -13.12 -18.73
N ILE A 498 2.94 -11.98 -19.09
CA ILE A 498 3.64 -11.11 -18.11
C ILE A 498 2.63 -10.46 -17.16
N ASN A 499 1.57 -9.89 -17.71
CA ASN A 499 0.56 -9.18 -16.96
C ASN A 499 -0.35 -10.17 -16.20
N THR A 500 -0.67 -9.82 -14.96
CA THR A 500 -1.65 -10.50 -14.11
C THR A 500 -3.00 -9.79 -14.17
N GLU A 501 -4.06 -10.52 -13.83
CA GLU A 501 -5.40 -9.95 -13.70
C GLU A 501 -6.13 -10.55 -12.50
N ASN A 502 -7.05 -9.79 -11.91
CA ASN A 502 -7.84 -10.18 -10.74
C ASN A 502 -9.27 -10.55 -11.12
N VAL A 503 -9.79 -11.62 -10.52
CA VAL A 503 -11.17 -12.09 -10.70
C VAL A 503 -11.92 -12.04 -9.38
N PHE A 504 -13.13 -11.51 -9.41
CA PHE A 504 -13.97 -11.33 -8.21
C PHE A 504 -15.30 -12.09 -8.28
N ILE A 505 -15.83 -12.44 -7.12
CA ILE A 505 -17.20 -12.91 -6.87
C ILE A 505 -17.77 -12.15 -5.68
N THR A 506 -19.03 -11.72 -5.74
CA THR A 506 -19.74 -11.22 -4.56
C THR A 506 -20.61 -12.34 -3.98
N VAL A 507 -20.47 -12.58 -2.67
CA VAL A 507 -21.42 -13.38 -1.92
C VAL A 507 -22.46 -12.42 -1.33
N THR A 508 -23.72 -12.51 -1.75
CA THR A 508 -24.77 -11.60 -1.29
C THR A 508 -25.40 -12.12 0.00
N ASN A 509 -25.56 -11.26 1.00
CA ASN A 509 -26.33 -11.54 2.20
C ASN A 509 -27.75 -12.06 1.85
N VAL A 510 -28.27 -12.95 2.68
CA VAL A 510 -29.65 -13.44 2.65
C VAL A 510 -30.29 -13.13 4.00
N ASN A 511 -31.19 -12.14 4.01
CA ASN A 511 -31.91 -11.66 5.18
C ASN A 511 -32.30 -12.77 6.17
N ARG A 512 -32.09 -12.53 7.45
CA ARG A 512 -32.41 -13.39 8.59
C ARG A 512 -33.27 -12.61 9.56
N ALA A 513 -34.37 -13.24 9.99
CA ALA A 513 -35.36 -12.58 10.82
C ALA A 513 -34.78 -12.04 12.14
N PRO A 514 -35.24 -10.85 12.59
CA PRO A 514 -34.78 -10.24 13.84
C PRO A 514 -35.11 -11.11 15.04
N ILE A 515 -34.23 -11.09 16.04
CA ILE A 515 -34.43 -11.72 17.33
C ILE A 515 -34.99 -10.66 18.29
N LEU A 516 -36.25 -10.82 18.66
CA LEU A 516 -36.88 -10.10 19.77
C LEU A 516 -36.73 -10.95 21.04
N ASN A 517 -35.94 -10.48 22.00
CA ASN A 517 -35.84 -11.09 23.33
C ASN A 517 -36.91 -10.45 24.23
N PRO A 518 -37.97 -11.16 24.67
CA PRO A 518 -39.05 -10.52 25.42
C PRO A 518 -38.60 -10.16 26.85
N GLY A 519 -38.52 -8.86 27.15
CA GLY A 519 -38.13 -8.35 28.47
C GLY A 519 -39.30 -8.23 29.45
N GLY A 520 -40.53 -8.39 28.96
CA GLY A 520 -41.75 -8.14 29.72
C GLY A 520 -42.33 -6.76 29.46
N ASN A 521 -43.41 -6.44 30.18
CA ASN A 521 -44.27 -5.29 29.91
C ASN A 521 -43.53 -3.93 29.96
N LEU A 522 -43.10 -3.44 28.80
CA LEU A 522 -42.34 -2.19 28.65
C LEU A 522 -43.25 -0.98 28.96
N LEU A 523 -43.01 -0.30 30.09
CA LEU A 523 -43.81 0.84 30.56
C LEU A 523 -43.49 2.14 29.80
N LEU A 524 -44.34 2.51 28.85
CA LEU A 524 -44.37 3.80 28.16
C LEU A 524 -44.56 4.96 29.16
N ASN A 525 -43.94 6.11 28.88
CA ASN A 525 -44.06 7.32 29.69
C ASN A 525 -45.52 7.79 29.76
N SER A 526 -45.96 8.44 30.85
CA SER A 526 -47.30 9.04 30.92
C SER A 526 -47.52 10.02 29.75
N LEU A 527 -48.66 9.91 29.07
CA LEU A 527 -48.92 10.51 27.75
C LEU A 527 -50.13 11.49 27.76
N THR A 528 -50.42 12.11 28.91
CA THR A 528 -51.69 12.80 29.19
C THR A 528 -51.64 14.33 29.09
N ASP A 529 -51.54 14.90 27.88
CA ASP A 529 -52.39 16.05 27.50
C ASP A 529 -52.33 16.47 26.01
N ILE A 530 -53.16 17.46 25.65
CA ILE A 530 -53.21 18.13 24.34
C ILE A 530 -51.88 18.85 24.05
N GLY A 531 -50.98 18.14 23.37
CA GLY A 531 -49.58 18.54 23.15
C GLY A 531 -48.62 17.36 23.11
N ASN A 532 -49.10 16.18 23.54
CA ASN A 532 -48.38 14.91 23.49
C ASN A 532 -47.75 14.61 22.11
N GLN A 533 -46.41 14.64 22.08
CA GLN A 533 -45.58 14.36 20.91
C GLN A 533 -45.34 12.86 20.63
N GLY A 534 -45.85 11.97 21.48
CA GLY A 534 -45.68 10.51 21.44
C GLY A 534 -44.28 10.01 21.82
N THR A 535 -44.17 8.71 22.03
CA THR A 535 -42.90 8.01 22.20
C THR A 535 -42.34 7.66 20.82
N SER A 536 -41.08 7.96 20.54
CA SER A 536 -40.45 7.49 19.28
C SER A 536 -40.15 5.99 19.35
N ILE A 537 -40.14 5.31 18.21
CA ILE A 537 -39.85 3.87 18.20
C ILE A 537 -38.35 3.63 18.45
N ALA A 538 -37.46 4.56 18.09
CA ALA A 538 -36.07 4.55 18.55
C ALA A 538 -35.97 4.55 20.09
N ASP A 539 -36.69 5.43 20.78
CA ASP A 539 -36.73 5.47 22.26
C ASP A 539 -37.39 4.21 22.86
N LEU A 540 -38.38 3.67 22.16
CA LEU A 540 -39.02 2.41 22.57
C LEU A 540 -38.01 1.26 22.55
N ILE A 541 -37.23 1.14 21.47
CA ILE A 541 -36.22 0.09 21.28
C ILE A 541 -35.00 0.30 22.18
N SER A 542 -34.58 1.54 22.45
CA SER A 542 -33.44 1.79 23.35
C SER A 542 -33.75 1.42 24.80
N ARG A 543 -34.98 1.69 25.26
CA ARG A 543 -35.47 1.32 26.61
C ARG A 543 -35.63 -0.19 26.83
N MET A 544 -35.59 -1.00 25.78
CA MET A 544 -35.56 -2.46 25.88
C MET A 544 -34.19 -3.03 26.29
N ALA A 545 -33.12 -2.22 26.20
CA ALA A 545 -31.74 -2.71 26.25
C ALA A 545 -31.26 -3.37 27.57
N PRO A 546 -31.81 -3.09 28.78
CA PRO A 546 -31.39 -3.81 30.00
C PRO A 546 -32.04 -5.20 30.15
N ASP A 547 -33.33 -5.31 29.85
CA ASP A 547 -34.17 -6.46 30.26
C ASP A 547 -34.56 -7.40 29.10
N GLY A 548 -34.44 -6.95 27.85
CA GLY A 548 -34.70 -7.76 26.65
C GLY A 548 -35.16 -6.91 25.48
N GLY A 549 -34.44 -6.97 24.35
CA GLY A 549 -34.70 -6.13 23.18
C GLY A 549 -34.39 -6.77 21.82
N ILE A 550 -34.31 -5.92 20.79
CA ILE A 550 -34.16 -6.32 19.38
C ILE A 550 -32.68 -6.40 18.99
N SER A 551 -32.25 -7.60 18.62
CA SER A 551 -30.96 -7.88 17.99
C SER A 551 -31.20 -8.51 16.62
N ASP A 552 -30.42 -8.13 15.62
CA ASP A 552 -30.51 -8.68 14.27
C ASP A 552 -29.23 -9.46 13.93
N PRO A 553 -29.31 -10.66 13.31
CA PRO A 553 -28.14 -11.31 12.73
C PRO A 553 -27.47 -10.51 11.60
N ASP A 554 -28.22 -9.68 10.88
CA ASP A 554 -27.74 -8.89 9.75
C ASP A 554 -27.27 -7.49 10.20
N VAL A 555 -25.98 -7.23 10.00
CA VAL A 555 -25.20 -6.22 10.76
C VAL A 555 -25.60 -4.77 10.45
N ASN A 556 -26.38 -4.52 9.39
CA ASN A 556 -26.78 -3.18 8.95
C ASN A 556 -28.30 -2.95 8.90
N ASP A 557 -29.11 -3.94 9.28
CA ASP A 557 -30.56 -3.86 9.05
C ASP A 557 -31.26 -2.96 10.09
N PRO A 558 -32.00 -1.93 9.66
CA PRO A 558 -32.52 -0.93 10.57
C PRO A 558 -33.72 -1.46 11.34
N LYS A 559 -33.56 -1.58 12.66
CA LYS A 559 -34.56 -2.14 13.57
C LYS A 559 -35.89 -1.38 13.53
N GLY A 560 -36.98 -2.07 13.82
CA GLY A 560 -38.34 -1.54 13.92
C GLY A 560 -39.29 -2.53 14.60
N ILE A 561 -40.57 -2.20 14.64
CA ILE A 561 -41.62 -3.07 15.19
C ILE A 561 -42.80 -3.23 14.23
N ALA A 562 -43.52 -4.34 14.37
CA ALA A 562 -44.83 -4.54 13.76
C ALA A 562 -45.88 -4.77 14.85
N ILE A 563 -46.84 -3.84 15.02
CA ILE A 563 -47.91 -3.93 16.01
C ILE A 563 -48.95 -4.95 15.54
N THR A 564 -49.07 -6.05 16.26
CA THR A 564 -49.93 -7.21 15.96
C THR A 564 -51.25 -7.23 16.73
N ALA A 565 -51.37 -6.54 17.86
CA ALA A 565 -52.63 -6.32 18.57
C ALA A 565 -52.60 -5.01 19.38
N THR A 566 -53.78 -4.47 19.72
CA THR A 566 -53.92 -3.30 20.61
C THR A 566 -55.13 -3.46 21.53
N THR A 567 -55.05 -3.00 22.76
CA THR A 567 -56.25 -2.76 23.59
C THR A 567 -56.86 -1.41 23.19
N GLN A 568 -58.06 -1.43 22.60
CA GLN A 568 -58.85 -0.23 22.29
C GLN A 568 -60.29 -0.40 22.82
N SER A 569 -60.84 0.68 23.39
CA SER A 569 -62.27 0.81 23.64
C SER A 569 -62.94 1.43 22.40
N SER A 570 -64.27 1.65 22.42
CA SER A 570 -64.92 2.40 21.33
C SER A 570 -64.61 3.90 21.33
N ASN A 571 -63.99 4.42 22.39
CA ASN A 571 -63.88 5.86 22.66
C ASN A 571 -62.42 6.34 22.79
N ASP A 572 -61.47 5.43 23.03
CA ASP A 572 -60.04 5.70 23.18
C ASP A 572 -59.24 5.04 22.06
N LYS A 573 -58.12 5.64 21.64
CA LYS A 573 -57.38 5.14 20.47
C LYS A 573 -55.87 5.28 20.54
N TRP A 574 -55.19 4.26 19.99
CA TRP A 574 -53.79 4.33 19.63
C TRP A 574 -53.64 5.09 18.30
N GLN A 575 -52.67 6.00 18.26
CA GLN A 575 -52.28 6.73 17.06
C GLN A 575 -50.79 6.58 16.78
N TYR A 576 -50.40 6.73 15.52
CA TYR A 576 -49.01 6.76 15.08
C TYR A 576 -48.72 7.97 14.19
N SER A 577 -47.45 8.31 14.08
CA SER A 577 -46.88 9.33 13.19
C SER A 577 -45.62 8.76 12.54
N THR A 578 -45.30 9.22 11.34
CA THR A 578 -44.04 8.93 10.61
C THR A 578 -43.29 10.22 10.26
N ASP A 579 -43.63 11.33 10.92
CA ASP A 579 -43.18 12.70 10.60
C ASP A 579 -42.91 13.54 11.86
N SER A 580 -42.32 12.91 12.88
CA SER A 580 -41.96 13.50 14.18
C SER A 580 -43.15 14.08 14.96
N GLY A 581 -44.36 13.58 14.72
CA GLY A 581 -45.59 14.01 15.37
C GLY A 581 -46.31 15.19 14.69
N ALA A 582 -45.94 15.57 13.46
CA ALA A 582 -46.62 16.63 12.71
C ALA A 582 -48.00 16.19 12.19
N THR A 583 -48.16 14.94 11.77
CA THR A 583 -49.44 14.31 11.43
C THR A 583 -49.65 13.02 12.21
N TRP A 584 -50.92 12.72 12.54
CA TRP A 584 -51.29 11.57 13.38
C TRP A 584 -52.39 10.75 12.73
N PHE A 585 -52.14 9.45 12.60
CA PHE A 585 -53.02 8.47 11.99
C PHE A 585 -53.52 7.48 13.05
N ASP A 586 -54.75 6.99 12.93
CA ASP A 586 -55.30 6.02 13.87
C ASP A 586 -54.75 4.62 13.56
N VAL A 587 -54.19 3.93 14.56
CA VAL A 587 -53.66 2.56 14.41
C VAL A 587 -54.77 1.59 13.99
N GLY A 588 -55.99 1.79 14.50
CA GLY A 588 -57.17 0.96 14.21
C GLY A 588 -56.97 -0.51 14.58
N ALA A 589 -57.76 -1.40 13.96
CA ALA A 589 -57.64 -2.84 14.19
C ALA A 589 -56.33 -3.41 13.62
N THR A 590 -55.57 -4.13 14.45
CA THR A 590 -54.36 -4.88 14.08
C THR A 590 -54.55 -6.37 14.33
N GLY A 591 -53.74 -7.19 13.68
CA GLY A 591 -53.81 -8.66 13.74
C GLY A 591 -52.64 -9.28 12.98
N ALA A 592 -52.45 -10.59 13.09
CA ALA A 592 -51.37 -11.29 12.38
C ALA A 592 -51.41 -11.12 10.84
N THR A 593 -52.59 -10.91 10.25
CA THR A 593 -52.77 -10.66 8.80
C THR A 593 -52.79 -9.16 8.44
N SER A 594 -52.59 -8.27 9.40
CA SER A 594 -52.70 -6.81 9.21
C SER A 594 -51.96 -6.06 10.33
N ALA A 595 -50.70 -6.41 10.57
CA ALA A 595 -49.86 -5.79 11.58
C ALA A 595 -49.33 -4.44 11.05
N LEU A 596 -49.35 -3.40 11.89
CA LEU A 596 -48.87 -2.06 11.51
C LEU A 596 -47.36 -1.97 11.67
N LEU A 597 -46.64 -1.73 10.57
CA LEU A 597 -45.19 -1.58 10.54
C LEU A 597 -44.80 -0.17 10.99
N LEU A 598 -43.87 -0.06 11.94
CA LEU A 598 -43.31 1.20 12.46
C LEU A 598 -41.79 1.09 12.53
N ALA A 599 -41.08 1.94 11.80
CA ALA A 599 -39.61 1.95 11.76
C ALA A 599 -39.02 2.45 13.09
N GLY A 600 -37.87 1.92 13.50
CA GLY A 600 -37.17 2.26 14.75
C GLY A 600 -36.35 3.54 14.69
N ASP A 601 -36.86 4.56 14.00
CA ASP A 601 -36.24 5.88 13.89
C ASP A 601 -36.87 6.89 14.88
N GLY A 602 -36.28 8.10 14.97
CA GLY A 602 -36.76 9.16 15.86
C GLY A 602 -37.98 9.95 15.34
N ALA A 603 -38.33 9.78 14.06
CA ALA A 603 -39.46 10.45 13.40
C ALA A 603 -40.76 9.63 13.52
N THR A 604 -40.64 8.32 13.65
CA THR A 604 -41.74 7.38 13.79
C THR A 604 -42.13 7.30 15.25
N ARG A 605 -43.41 7.56 15.54
CA ARG A 605 -43.90 7.72 16.92
C ARG A 605 -45.23 7.03 17.13
N VAL A 606 -45.47 6.59 18.36
CA VAL A 606 -46.74 6.03 18.83
C VAL A 606 -47.24 6.80 20.04
N ARG A 607 -48.56 7.00 20.14
CA ARG A 607 -49.20 7.58 21.32
C ARG A 607 -50.57 6.95 21.57
N TYR A 608 -51.02 7.05 22.81
CA TYR A 608 -52.40 6.79 23.18
C TYR A 608 -53.15 8.12 23.33
N VAL A 609 -54.41 8.15 22.92
CA VAL A 609 -55.33 9.27 23.11
C VAL A 609 -56.56 8.75 23.86
N ALA A 610 -56.62 9.06 25.15
CA ALA A 610 -57.76 8.77 26.01
C ALA A 610 -58.88 9.81 25.83
N ASN A 611 -60.12 9.41 26.09
CA ASN A 611 -61.30 10.28 26.00
C ASN A 611 -62.10 10.26 27.30
N GLY A 612 -61.86 11.25 28.17
CA GLY A 612 -62.54 11.40 29.46
C GLY A 612 -61.73 10.83 30.63
N THR A 613 -62.43 10.29 31.63
CA THR A 613 -61.87 9.93 32.94
C THR A 613 -61.34 8.48 33.01
N PHE A 614 -60.72 7.98 31.95
CA PHE A 614 -60.16 6.63 31.96
C PHE A 614 -58.88 6.57 32.80
N THR A 615 -58.85 5.72 33.81
CA THR A 615 -57.65 5.40 34.60
C THR A 615 -57.35 3.89 34.50
N GLY A 616 -56.07 3.53 34.37
CA GLY A 616 -55.64 2.13 34.25
C GLY A 616 -54.53 1.90 33.22
N PHE A 617 -54.30 0.62 32.91
CA PHE A 617 -53.28 0.18 31.95
C PHE A 617 -53.85 -0.02 30.55
N VAL A 618 -53.10 0.39 29.52
CA VAL A 618 -53.40 0.10 28.11
C VAL A 618 -52.17 -0.51 27.42
N ARG A 619 -52.38 -1.44 26.47
CA ARG A 619 -51.34 -2.32 25.92
C ARG A 619 -51.39 -2.39 24.39
N PHE A 620 -50.23 -2.56 23.76
CA PHE A 620 -50.13 -3.12 22.41
C PHE A 620 -49.08 -4.23 22.34
N ASP A 621 -49.30 -5.17 21.43
CA ASP A 621 -48.50 -6.38 21.23
C ASP A 621 -47.72 -6.23 19.93
N TYR A 622 -46.43 -6.51 19.93
CA TYR A 622 -45.57 -6.28 18.78
C TYR A 622 -44.57 -7.42 18.56
N ILE A 623 -44.11 -7.52 17.32
CA ILE A 623 -42.95 -8.34 16.92
C ILE A 623 -41.87 -7.40 16.39
N ALA A 624 -40.61 -7.82 16.37
CA ALA A 624 -39.54 -7.04 15.76
C ALA A 624 -39.62 -7.12 14.22
N TRP A 625 -39.14 -6.07 13.57
CA TRP A 625 -39.09 -5.89 12.13
C TRP A 625 -37.70 -5.36 11.73
N ASP A 626 -37.06 -5.99 10.74
CA ASP A 626 -35.71 -5.63 10.23
C ASP A 626 -35.73 -4.60 9.08
N GLN A 627 -36.93 -4.25 8.59
CA GLN A 627 -37.17 -3.36 7.45
C GLN A 627 -36.68 -3.84 6.08
N SER A 628 -36.16 -5.07 5.97
CA SER A 628 -35.75 -5.70 4.70
C SER A 628 -36.87 -5.80 3.66
N ALA A 629 -38.12 -5.91 4.12
CA ALA A 629 -39.31 -5.68 3.31
C ALA A 629 -40.47 -5.12 4.13
N GLY A 630 -41.34 -4.36 3.45
CA GLY A 630 -42.45 -3.61 4.05
C GLY A 630 -42.26 -2.10 3.88
N THR A 631 -43.17 -1.30 4.42
CA THR A 631 -43.07 0.17 4.39
C THR A 631 -43.59 0.74 5.68
N ASN A 632 -42.85 1.69 6.26
CA ASN A 632 -43.21 2.36 7.51
C ASN A 632 -44.62 2.98 7.43
N GLY A 633 -45.42 2.81 8.48
CA GLY A 633 -46.79 3.29 8.57
C GLY A 633 -47.83 2.48 7.77
N THR A 634 -47.47 1.34 7.17
CA THR A 634 -48.39 0.47 6.40
C THR A 634 -48.74 -0.82 7.17
N LYS A 635 -49.82 -1.52 6.75
CA LYS A 635 -50.23 -2.80 7.34
C LYS A 635 -49.86 -3.98 6.45
N THR A 636 -49.26 -5.01 7.05
CA THR A 636 -48.74 -6.19 6.34
C THR A 636 -49.17 -7.49 7.03
N ASP A 637 -49.24 -8.58 6.25
CA ASP A 637 -49.45 -9.94 6.77
C ASP A 637 -48.12 -10.50 7.31
N VAL A 638 -48.09 -10.81 8.60
CA VAL A 638 -46.95 -11.34 9.35
C VAL A 638 -47.20 -12.76 9.87
N THR A 639 -48.10 -13.51 9.23
CA THR A 639 -48.38 -14.92 9.58
C THR A 639 -47.20 -15.84 9.30
N ASN A 640 -46.41 -15.56 8.26
CA ASN A 640 -45.11 -16.18 8.02
C ASN A 640 -44.02 -15.30 8.65
N ARG A 641 -43.30 -15.85 9.64
CA ARG A 641 -42.26 -15.14 10.40
C ARG A 641 -41.16 -16.09 10.89
N GLY A 642 -39.96 -15.59 11.09
CA GLY A 642 -38.74 -16.37 11.32
C GLY A 642 -38.07 -16.88 10.03
N GLY A 643 -36.86 -17.43 10.15
CA GLY A 643 -36.07 -17.84 8.99
C GLY A 643 -35.58 -16.60 8.23
N SER A 644 -35.92 -16.47 6.95
CA SER A 644 -35.50 -15.34 6.10
C SER A 644 -36.58 -14.28 5.87
N THR A 645 -37.58 -14.20 6.77
CA THR A 645 -38.65 -13.18 6.70
C THR A 645 -38.26 -11.92 7.46
N PRO A 646 -38.87 -10.75 7.17
CA PRO A 646 -38.59 -9.50 7.88
C PRO A 646 -38.90 -9.45 9.40
N PHE A 647 -39.42 -10.54 9.98
CA PHE A 647 -40.22 -10.51 11.21
C PHE A 647 -39.81 -11.57 12.23
N SER A 648 -39.70 -11.17 13.51
CA SER A 648 -39.36 -12.08 14.60
C SER A 648 -40.45 -13.12 14.87
N VAL A 649 -40.04 -14.33 15.28
CA VAL A 649 -40.99 -15.36 15.76
C VAL A 649 -41.61 -14.99 17.11
N ALA A 650 -40.81 -14.41 18.00
CA ALA A 650 -41.24 -13.94 19.31
C ALA A 650 -42.17 -12.72 19.21
N THR A 651 -42.92 -12.47 20.28
CA THR A 651 -43.88 -11.37 20.41
C THR A 651 -43.78 -10.83 21.83
N ASP A 652 -43.77 -9.51 21.99
CA ASP A 652 -43.69 -8.83 23.29
C ASP A 652 -44.74 -7.70 23.38
N SER A 653 -44.75 -6.92 24.46
CA SER A 653 -45.84 -6.00 24.81
C SER A 653 -45.35 -4.68 25.43
N ALA A 654 -45.88 -3.57 24.93
CA ALA A 654 -45.72 -2.27 25.55
C ALA A 654 -46.99 -1.92 26.35
N LEU A 655 -46.83 -1.45 27.59
CA LEU A 655 -47.90 -0.98 28.47
C LEU A 655 -47.76 0.52 28.70
N LEU A 656 -48.88 1.21 28.90
CA LEU A 656 -48.94 2.62 29.29
C LEU A 656 -49.84 2.77 30.52
N VAL A 657 -49.47 3.66 31.43
CA VAL A 657 -50.26 4.09 32.59
C VAL A 657 -50.76 5.52 32.35
N VAL A 658 -51.96 5.83 32.85
CA VAL A 658 -52.62 7.14 32.71
C VAL A 658 -52.65 7.83 34.08
N ASN A 659 -52.18 9.08 34.15
CA ASN A 659 -51.97 9.84 35.39
C ASN A 659 -53.26 10.29 36.08
N THR A 660 -53.17 10.57 37.39
CA THR A 660 -54.19 11.23 38.21
C THR A 660 -53.58 12.42 38.96
N ALA A 661 -54.28 13.56 39.00
CA ALA A 661 -53.76 14.77 39.64
C ALA A 661 -53.72 14.71 41.18
N PRO A 662 -52.74 15.35 41.84
CA PRO A 662 -52.60 15.37 43.29
C PRO A 662 -53.72 16.15 43.98
N VAL A 663 -53.96 15.81 45.25
CA VAL A 663 -54.89 16.51 46.14
C VAL A 663 -54.08 17.31 47.18
N LEU A 664 -54.25 18.63 47.15
CA LEU A 664 -53.78 19.55 48.20
C LEU A 664 -54.90 19.75 49.21
N ASP A 665 -54.63 19.40 50.47
CA ASP A 665 -55.52 19.62 51.62
C ASP A 665 -55.12 20.91 52.35
N THR A 666 -56.08 21.82 52.49
CA THR A 666 -55.92 23.21 52.97
C THR A 666 -56.40 23.42 54.41
N ASP A 667 -56.70 22.35 55.15
CA ASP A 667 -57.14 22.43 56.56
C ASP A 667 -55.95 22.61 57.56
N GLY A 668 -54.70 22.58 57.07
CA GLY A 668 -53.46 22.85 57.81
C GLY A 668 -52.72 24.11 57.35
N THR A 669 -51.92 24.73 58.23
CA THR A 669 -51.24 26.01 57.95
C THR A 669 -49.75 25.82 57.58
N PRO A 670 -49.30 26.15 56.36
CA PRO A 670 -47.89 26.07 55.98
C PRO A 670 -47.02 27.14 56.67
N ILE A 671 -45.96 26.70 57.35
CA ILE A 671 -45.02 27.53 58.13
C ILE A 671 -43.74 27.81 57.33
N LEU A 672 -43.22 29.02 57.48
CA LEU A 672 -41.89 29.46 57.00
C LEU A 672 -41.09 30.05 58.17
N SER A 673 -39.78 29.86 58.18
CA SER A 673 -38.88 30.36 59.24
C SER A 673 -38.84 31.88 59.30
N THR A 674 -38.84 32.44 60.51
CA THR A 674 -38.78 33.89 60.71
C THR A 674 -37.40 34.46 60.37
N ILE A 675 -37.35 35.56 59.63
CA ILE A 675 -36.11 36.21 59.20
C ILE A 675 -35.73 37.34 60.15
N LEU A 676 -34.44 37.54 60.45
CA LEU A 676 -33.97 38.70 61.19
C LEU A 676 -33.80 39.93 60.28
N THR A 677 -34.25 41.09 60.78
CA THR A 677 -34.14 42.39 60.09
C THR A 677 -32.68 42.71 59.84
N ASN A 678 -32.32 43.01 58.59
CA ASN A 678 -30.94 43.31 58.16
C ASN A 678 -29.94 42.14 58.35
N SER A 679 -30.42 40.89 58.48
CA SER A 679 -29.56 39.71 58.34
C SER A 679 -28.94 39.68 56.93
N PRO A 680 -27.61 39.44 56.78
CA PRO A 680 -26.99 39.23 55.49
C PRO A 680 -27.67 38.11 54.67
N ASP A 681 -27.72 38.26 53.34
CA ASP A 681 -28.25 37.22 52.44
C ASP A 681 -27.58 35.84 52.65
N ALA A 682 -26.34 35.79 53.17
CA ALA A 682 -25.62 34.54 53.44
C ALA A 682 -26.13 33.78 54.69
N SER A 683 -26.70 34.48 55.68
CA SER A 683 -27.22 33.87 56.93
C SER A 683 -28.71 33.54 56.88
N ASN A 684 -29.34 33.63 55.70
CA ASN A 684 -30.73 33.23 55.47
C ASN A 684 -30.75 31.89 54.71
N THR A 685 -30.68 30.78 55.42
CA THR A 685 -30.61 29.42 54.85
C THR A 685 -31.90 28.98 54.14
N GLY A 686 -33.04 29.59 54.45
CA GLY A 686 -34.33 29.25 53.85
C GLY A 686 -34.89 27.89 54.28
N ASP A 687 -36.18 27.71 54.02
CA ASP A 687 -36.94 26.52 54.40
C ASP A 687 -36.90 25.47 53.29
N LEU A 688 -36.76 24.18 53.64
CA LEU A 688 -36.94 23.09 52.68
C LEU A 688 -38.41 22.94 52.30
N ILE A 689 -38.68 22.62 51.04
CA ILE A 689 -40.07 22.41 50.56
C ILE A 689 -40.74 21.24 51.28
N GLN A 690 -40.00 20.16 51.55
CA GLN A 690 -40.49 19.05 52.36
C GLN A 690 -40.95 19.49 53.77
N ASP A 691 -40.24 20.43 54.40
CA ASP A 691 -40.56 20.89 55.76
C ASP A 691 -41.78 21.82 55.74
N ILE A 692 -41.92 22.65 54.69
CA ILE A 692 -43.12 23.47 54.46
C ILE A 692 -44.35 22.57 54.30
N ILE A 693 -44.27 21.50 53.49
CA ILE A 693 -45.36 20.55 53.31
C ILE A 693 -45.65 19.80 54.62
N ALA A 694 -44.61 19.32 55.31
CA ALA A 694 -44.74 18.61 56.59
C ALA A 694 -45.36 19.48 57.69
N SER A 695 -45.11 20.79 57.68
CA SER A 695 -45.71 21.73 58.66
C SER A 695 -47.23 21.83 58.61
N MET A 696 -47.86 21.41 57.50
CA MET A 696 -49.32 21.34 57.36
C MET A 696 -49.93 20.11 58.05
N ALA A 697 -49.12 19.09 58.37
CA ALA A 697 -49.57 17.87 59.03
C ALA A 697 -49.91 18.10 60.53
N PRO A 698 -50.82 17.31 61.13
CA PRO A 698 -51.58 16.20 60.55
C PRO A 698 -52.93 16.64 59.95
N ASN A 699 -53.24 17.94 59.91
CA ASN A 699 -54.56 18.47 59.55
C ASN A 699 -54.64 18.97 58.09
N GLY A 700 -53.61 18.75 57.28
CA GLY A 700 -53.54 19.12 55.86
C GLY A 700 -52.28 18.55 55.22
N GLY A 701 -51.96 18.98 53.99
CA GLY A 701 -50.78 18.52 53.25
C GLY A 701 -51.09 18.07 51.82
N ILE A 702 -50.26 17.19 51.26
CA ILE A 702 -50.40 16.68 49.89
C ILE A 702 -50.65 15.17 49.93
N THR A 703 -51.61 14.70 49.12
CA THR A 703 -51.90 13.28 48.91
C THR A 703 -52.08 12.99 47.44
N ASP A 704 -51.69 11.78 47.01
CA ASP A 704 -51.88 11.29 45.65
C ASP A 704 -52.37 9.84 45.66
N VAL A 705 -53.03 9.41 44.58
CA VAL A 705 -53.48 8.05 44.33
C VAL A 705 -52.49 7.27 43.46
N ASP A 706 -51.63 7.95 42.71
CA ASP A 706 -50.65 7.32 41.83
C ASP A 706 -49.41 6.87 42.65
N PRO A 707 -49.09 5.56 42.74
CA PRO A 707 -48.08 5.02 43.68
C PRO A 707 -46.62 5.32 43.32
N LYS A 708 -46.38 6.33 42.48
CA LYS A 708 -45.07 6.87 42.09
C LYS A 708 -45.06 8.42 42.00
N ALA A 709 -46.14 9.08 42.42
CA ALA A 709 -46.20 10.52 42.51
C ALA A 709 -45.29 10.99 43.65
N GLU A 710 -44.30 11.82 43.33
CA GLU A 710 -43.43 12.46 44.33
C GLU A 710 -44.02 13.82 44.69
N GLN A 711 -43.95 14.22 45.97
CA GLN A 711 -44.60 15.45 46.39
C GLN A 711 -43.83 16.70 45.95
N GLY A 712 -44.52 17.82 45.82
CA GLY A 712 -43.94 19.10 45.46
C GLY A 712 -44.99 20.21 45.40
N ILE A 713 -44.52 21.45 45.23
CA ILE A 713 -45.38 22.62 45.07
C ILE A 713 -45.11 23.34 43.76
N ALA A 714 -46.15 23.91 43.17
CA ALA A 714 -46.03 24.88 42.09
C ALA A 714 -46.44 26.26 42.62
N ILE A 715 -45.47 27.18 42.79
CA ILE A 715 -45.74 28.55 43.23
C ILE A 715 -46.47 29.29 42.10
N THR A 716 -47.69 29.71 42.38
CA THR A 716 -48.60 30.34 41.40
C THR A 716 -48.56 31.86 41.42
N SER A 717 -48.17 32.45 42.56
CA SER A 717 -47.90 33.89 42.68
C SER A 717 -47.11 34.19 43.96
N ALA A 718 -46.24 35.19 43.95
CA ALA A 718 -45.48 35.62 45.12
C ALA A 718 -45.39 37.15 45.22
N ASN A 719 -45.56 37.71 46.43
CA ASN A 719 -45.48 39.15 46.68
C ASN A 719 -44.03 39.61 46.86
N GLN A 720 -43.55 40.46 45.96
CA GLN A 720 -42.17 41.01 45.94
C GLN A 720 -42.11 42.52 46.25
N LEU A 721 -43.17 43.12 46.80
CA LEU A 721 -43.20 44.57 47.04
C LEU A 721 -42.12 45.00 48.06
N ASN A 722 -41.83 44.16 49.04
CA ASN A 722 -41.01 44.47 50.22
C ASN A 722 -39.68 43.70 50.29
N GLY A 723 -39.35 42.93 49.25
CA GLY A 723 -38.19 42.03 49.19
C GLY A 723 -38.29 41.11 47.97
N ARG A 724 -37.33 40.21 47.79
CA ARG A 724 -37.30 39.25 46.68
C ARG A 724 -37.44 37.82 47.20
N TRP A 725 -38.25 37.00 46.52
CA TRP A 725 -38.27 35.56 46.79
C TRP A 725 -37.16 34.89 45.99
N GLN A 726 -36.44 33.96 46.62
CA GLN A 726 -35.41 33.15 46.01
C GLN A 726 -35.64 31.68 46.31
N PHE A 727 -35.17 30.82 45.42
CA PHE A 727 -35.13 29.37 45.61
C PHE A 727 -33.72 28.83 45.36
N SER A 728 -33.43 27.68 45.93
CA SER A 728 -32.20 26.90 45.74
C SER A 728 -32.59 25.47 45.41
N LEU A 729 -31.77 24.80 44.61
CA LEU A 729 -31.91 23.37 44.26
C LEU A 729 -30.74 22.53 44.81
N ASP A 730 -29.81 23.18 45.50
CA ASP A 730 -28.51 22.67 45.94
C ASP A 730 -28.29 22.92 47.45
N ASN A 731 -29.37 22.74 48.21
CA ASN A 731 -29.45 22.83 49.67
C ASN A 731 -28.99 24.19 50.25
N GLY A 732 -29.19 25.26 49.49
CA GLY A 732 -28.82 26.63 49.86
C GLY A 732 -27.43 27.09 49.40
N SER A 733 -26.71 26.28 48.62
CA SER A 733 -25.36 26.62 48.11
C SER A 733 -25.40 27.74 47.06
N SER A 734 -26.44 27.78 46.22
CA SER A 734 -26.72 28.85 45.28
C SER A 734 -28.21 29.24 45.28
N TRP A 735 -28.49 30.52 44.96
CA TRP A 735 -29.83 31.10 45.11
C TRP A 735 -30.28 31.83 43.85
N THR A 736 -31.39 31.37 43.27
CA THR A 736 -32.01 31.94 42.08
C THR A 736 -33.20 32.82 42.47
N ASP A 737 -33.28 34.05 41.93
CA ASP A 737 -34.43 34.93 42.13
C ASP A 737 -35.67 34.38 41.40
N TYR A 738 -36.84 34.40 42.05
CA TYR A 738 -38.13 34.12 41.39
C TYR A 738 -38.42 35.12 40.25
N GLY A 739 -37.87 36.34 40.33
CA GLY A 739 -37.93 37.35 39.27
C GLY A 739 -39.27 38.09 39.14
N THR A 740 -39.26 39.23 38.44
CA THR A 740 -40.47 40.03 38.19
C THR A 740 -41.05 39.73 36.81
N GLY A 741 -42.35 39.42 36.73
CA GLY A 741 -43.08 39.24 35.46
C GLY A 741 -43.79 37.89 35.25
N ASN A 742 -43.64 36.92 36.16
CA ASN A 742 -44.21 35.56 36.03
C ASN A 742 -45.73 35.45 36.29
N ILE A 743 -46.53 36.42 35.82
CA ILE A 743 -47.97 36.53 36.13
C ILE A 743 -48.85 35.43 35.51
N ASN A 744 -48.31 34.62 34.59
CA ASN A 744 -48.96 33.47 33.96
C ASN A 744 -48.06 32.23 33.94
N ARG A 745 -47.06 32.14 34.83
CA ARG A 745 -46.13 30.99 34.91
C ARG A 745 -46.00 30.53 36.36
N TRP A 746 -45.99 29.22 36.59
CA TRP A 746 -45.83 28.63 37.91
C TRP A 746 -44.42 28.07 38.06
N LEU A 747 -43.74 28.40 39.17
CA LEU A 747 -42.42 27.83 39.49
C LEU A 747 -42.61 26.49 40.18
N LEU A 748 -42.05 25.42 39.63
CA LEU A 748 -42.08 24.08 40.20
C LEU A 748 -40.95 23.91 41.22
N LEU A 749 -41.26 23.44 42.42
CA LEU A 749 -40.29 23.14 43.48
C LEU A 749 -40.63 21.77 44.10
N ALA A 750 -39.68 20.84 44.08
CA ALA A 750 -39.87 19.47 44.57
C ALA A 750 -39.78 19.38 46.10
N SER A 751 -40.43 18.37 46.68
CA SER A 751 -40.32 18.02 48.11
C SER A 751 -39.13 17.08 48.35
N ASP A 752 -37.92 17.59 48.14
CA ASP A 752 -36.66 16.85 48.35
C ASP A 752 -35.76 17.50 49.42
N ASP A 753 -34.61 16.88 49.70
CA ASP A 753 -33.65 17.29 50.72
C ASP A 753 -32.73 18.47 50.32
N SER A 754 -32.85 18.97 49.09
CA SER A 754 -32.01 20.05 48.55
C SER A 754 -32.79 21.29 48.11
N THR A 755 -34.10 21.20 47.89
CA THR A 755 -34.91 22.31 47.37
C THR A 755 -35.36 23.23 48.50
N ARG A 756 -34.84 24.45 48.49
CA ARG A 756 -35.14 25.48 49.51
C ARG A 756 -35.81 26.70 48.92
N LEU A 757 -36.61 27.38 49.76
CA LEU A 757 -37.29 28.62 49.46
C LEU A 757 -36.98 29.65 50.55
N ARG A 758 -36.65 30.89 50.17
CA ARG A 758 -36.46 32.00 51.11
C ARG A 758 -37.03 33.31 50.59
N PHE A 759 -37.39 34.18 51.52
CA PHE A 759 -37.61 35.59 51.24
C PHE A 759 -36.39 36.40 51.68
N VAL A 760 -35.89 37.29 50.82
CA VAL A 760 -34.86 38.26 51.19
C VAL A 760 -35.51 39.64 51.30
N PRO A 761 -35.68 40.18 52.53
CA PRO A 761 -36.33 41.48 52.74
C PRO A 761 -35.48 42.63 52.19
N LYS A 762 -36.13 43.75 51.85
CA LYS A 762 -35.42 45.02 51.62
C LYS A 762 -34.79 45.50 52.93
N PRO A 763 -33.68 46.28 52.88
CA PRO A 763 -33.10 46.89 54.06
C PRO A 763 -34.15 47.62 54.91
N ASP A 764 -34.06 47.45 56.22
CA ASP A 764 -34.94 47.98 57.26
C ASP A 764 -36.43 47.56 57.17
N PHE A 765 -36.81 46.63 56.28
CA PHE A 765 -38.18 46.13 56.21
C PHE A 765 -38.54 45.27 57.43
N LYS A 766 -39.66 45.62 58.07
CA LYS A 766 -40.32 44.85 59.14
C LYS A 766 -41.77 44.63 58.76
N GLY A 767 -42.26 43.39 58.82
CA GLY A 767 -43.60 43.01 58.41
C GLY A 767 -43.65 41.59 57.84
N THR A 768 -44.67 41.28 57.04
CA THR A 768 -44.82 39.98 56.38
C THR A 768 -44.72 40.05 54.85
N ALA A 769 -44.33 38.93 54.24
CA ALA A 769 -44.43 38.67 52.80
C ALA A 769 -45.23 37.38 52.56
N ARG A 770 -45.86 37.24 51.38
CA ARG A 770 -46.81 36.15 51.07
C ARG A 770 -46.53 35.50 49.72
N LEU A 771 -46.88 34.23 49.58
CA LEU A 771 -46.97 33.51 48.29
C LEU A 771 -48.12 32.51 48.30
N ASN A 772 -48.58 32.13 47.09
CA ASN A 772 -49.62 31.15 46.87
C ASN A 772 -49.08 29.97 46.04
N PHE A 773 -49.45 28.73 46.37
CA PHE A 773 -49.00 27.53 45.67
C PHE A 773 -50.12 26.49 45.47
N ILE A 774 -49.89 25.55 44.57
CA ILE A 774 -50.70 24.32 44.40
C ILE A 774 -49.80 23.10 44.58
N ALA A 775 -50.38 21.92 44.81
CA ALA A 775 -49.62 20.68 44.84
C ALA A 775 -49.23 20.22 43.43
N TRP A 776 -48.08 19.57 43.35
CA TRP A 776 -47.46 19.04 42.16
C TRP A 776 -46.97 17.61 42.45
N ASP A 777 -47.26 16.67 41.56
CA ASP A 777 -46.97 15.22 41.71
C ASP A 777 -45.68 14.76 41.03
N GLN A 778 -44.95 15.71 40.43
CA GLN A 778 -43.74 15.51 39.61
C GLN A 778 -43.92 14.64 38.34
N THR A 779 -45.14 14.29 37.96
CA THR A 779 -45.42 13.43 36.79
C THR A 779 -45.24 14.16 35.46
N SER A 780 -45.23 15.49 35.48
CA SER A 780 -44.76 16.34 34.38
C SER A 780 -44.16 17.66 34.90
N GLY A 781 -43.17 18.20 34.19
CA GLY A 781 -42.39 19.36 34.62
C GLY A 781 -41.05 18.97 35.25
N THR A 782 -40.27 19.96 35.70
CA THR A 782 -38.94 19.74 36.29
C THR A 782 -38.70 20.72 37.42
N ASN A 783 -38.08 20.26 38.50
CA ASN A 783 -37.76 21.08 39.67
C ASN A 783 -36.96 22.34 39.29
N GLY A 784 -37.30 23.48 39.88
CA GLY A 784 -36.72 24.80 39.60
C GLY A 784 -37.14 25.46 38.29
N THR A 785 -38.01 24.82 37.48
CA THR A 785 -38.44 25.38 36.17
C THR A 785 -39.79 26.08 36.24
N PHE A 786 -40.01 27.03 35.32
CA PHE A 786 -41.30 27.72 35.17
C PHE A 786 -42.14 27.08 34.05
N VAL A 787 -43.31 26.54 34.40
CA VAL A 787 -44.33 26.10 33.43
C VAL A 787 -45.36 27.19 33.19
N ASP A 788 -46.02 27.19 32.02
CA ASP A 788 -47.13 28.10 31.76
C ASP A 788 -48.37 27.69 32.58
N ALA A 789 -49.19 28.68 32.97
CA ALA A 789 -50.39 28.45 33.76
C ALA A 789 -51.44 27.64 32.97
N GLY A 790 -51.51 26.33 33.24
CA GLY A 790 -52.28 25.36 32.47
C GLY A 790 -53.56 24.84 33.14
N ALA A 791 -54.05 23.70 32.66
CA ALA A 791 -55.17 22.98 33.24
C ALA A 791 -54.78 22.31 34.58
N ARG A 792 -55.76 22.16 35.49
CA ARG A 792 -55.60 21.59 36.84
C ARG A 792 -56.63 20.49 37.08
N GLY A 793 -56.24 19.44 37.80
CA GLY A 793 -57.08 18.29 38.08
C GLY A 793 -57.27 17.33 36.90
N GLY A 794 -57.91 16.19 37.16
CA GLY A 794 -58.06 15.13 36.16
C GLY A 794 -56.76 14.33 36.04
N SER A 795 -56.14 14.35 34.85
CA SER A 795 -54.89 13.64 34.55
C SER A 795 -53.67 14.58 34.40
N THR A 796 -53.76 15.81 34.91
CA THR A 796 -52.63 16.75 34.92
C THR A 796 -51.80 16.59 36.18
N ALA A 797 -50.56 17.09 36.18
CA ALA A 797 -49.64 17.02 37.32
C ALA A 797 -49.99 17.94 38.51
N PHE A 798 -51.15 18.62 38.48
CA PHE A 798 -51.41 19.80 39.32
C PHE A 798 -52.77 19.76 40.02
N SER A 799 -52.77 20.02 41.33
CA SER A 799 -54.01 20.05 42.12
C SER A 799 -54.92 21.23 41.76
N ILE A 800 -56.23 21.06 42.01
CA ILE A 800 -57.22 22.12 41.80
C ILE A 800 -57.14 23.17 42.92
N ALA A 801 -57.00 22.73 44.17
CA ALA A 801 -56.92 23.59 45.35
C ALA A 801 -55.63 24.44 45.34
N THR A 802 -55.62 25.55 46.09
CA THR A 802 -54.50 26.50 46.16
C THR A 802 -54.38 27.01 47.59
N GLU A 803 -53.16 27.01 48.12
CA GLU A 803 -52.85 27.43 49.48
C GLU A 803 -51.99 28.71 49.50
N THR A 804 -51.97 29.44 50.62
CA THR A 804 -51.20 30.66 50.88
C THR A 804 -50.30 30.50 52.11
N THR A 805 -49.02 30.86 52.01
CA THR A 805 -48.12 30.96 53.18
C THR A 805 -47.57 32.38 53.35
N GLU A 806 -47.18 32.72 54.59
CA GLU A 806 -46.64 34.03 54.97
C GLU A 806 -45.39 33.89 55.85
N ILE A 807 -44.41 34.78 55.63
CA ILE A 807 -43.14 34.84 56.37
C ILE A 807 -42.96 36.20 57.07
N GLY A 808 -42.43 36.22 58.30
CA GLY A 808 -42.29 37.43 59.13
C GLY A 808 -40.83 37.86 59.38
N VAL A 809 -40.60 39.16 59.61
CA VAL A 809 -39.24 39.74 59.81
C VAL A 809 -39.09 40.49 61.16
N GLY A 810 -38.15 40.07 62.03
CA GLY A 810 -37.99 40.47 63.46
C GLY A 810 -36.55 40.81 63.93
N THR A 811 -36.25 40.82 65.24
CA THR A 811 -34.90 41.11 65.81
C THR A 811 -34.63 40.37 67.14
N ASP A 812 -33.34 40.10 67.44
CA ASP A 812 -32.73 39.43 68.64
C ASP A 812 -32.74 37.86 68.57
N SER A 813 -31.73 37.08 69.02
CA SER A 813 -30.34 37.35 69.49
C SER A 813 -29.49 36.06 69.65
N ASN A 814 -28.15 36.19 69.55
CA ASN A 814 -27.07 35.29 70.03
C ASN A 814 -26.56 34.14 69.12
N THR A 815 -25.24 33.94 69.13
CA THR A 815 -24.50 32.80 68.56
C THR A 815 -23.61 32.21 69.65
N SER A 816 -23.90 30.98 70.08
CA SER A 816 -23.10 30.18 71.01
C SER A 816 -23.21 28.72 70.56
N SER A 817 -22.22 27.89 70.88
CA SER A 817 -22.45 26.45 70.99
C SER A 817 -23.51 26.21 72.07
N ASP A 818 -24.37 25.23 71.86
CA ASP A 818 -25.33 24.75 72.86
C ASP A 818 -24.73 23.59 73.69
N PHE A 819 -23.40 23.36 73.62
CA PHE A 819 -22.67 22.33 74.37
C PHE A 819 -21.63 22.91 75.36
N ASP A 820 -21.76 22.63 76.67
CA ASP A 820 -20.85 23.12 77.74
C ASP A 820 -20.02 22.01 78.43
N ILE A 821 -18.87 22.38 79.02
CA ILE A 821 -17.99 21.47 79.78
C ILE A 821 -17.63 22.11 81.11
N VAL A 822 -18.23 21.62 82.19
CA VAL A 822 -18.03 22.16 83.55
C VAL A 822 -16.87 21.45 84.26
N ILE A 823 -15.79 22.18 84.60
CA ILE A 823 -14.61 21.59 85.26
C ILE A 823 -14.59 21.84 86.78
N LEU A 824 -14.36 20.78 87.55
CA LEU A 824 -14.23 20.78 89.01
C LEU A 824 -12.78 20.49 89.46
N PHE A 825 -12.29 21.22 90.47
CA PHE A 825 -10.96 21.04 91.08
C PHE A 825 -11.10 20.82 92.60
N PRO A 826 -11.47 19.61 93.06
CA PRO A 826 -12.05 19.41 94.39
C PRO A 826 -11.06 19.42 95.57
N ASP A 827 -9.79 19.06 95.34
CA ASP A 827 -8.80 18.82 96.41
C ASP A 827 -7.64 19.85 96.43
N GLY A 828 -7.60 20.76 95.45
CA GLY A 828 -6.56 21.77 95.30
C GLY A 828 -5.20 21.25 94.82
N THR A 829 -5.11 19.99 94.35
CA THR A 829 -3.86 19.41 93.84
C THR A 829 -3.40 20.07 92.54
N VAL A 830 -4.31 20.41 91.64
CA VAL A 830 -4.02 21.18 90.41
C VAL A 830 -3.67 22.64 90.77
N PRO A 831 -2.45 23.11 90.46
CA PRO A 831 -2.01 24.48 90.75
C PRO A 831 -2.88 25.55 90.07
N ASP A 832 -3.16 26.64 90.77
CA ASP A 832 -4.04 27.72 90.27
C ASP A 832 -3.56 28.32 88.93
N ASN A 833 -2.25 28.32 88.66
CA ASN A 833 -1.65 28.83 87.42
C ASN A 833 -1.81 27.89 86.21
N ILE A 834 -2.38 26.70 86.40
CA ILE A 834 -2.63 25.70 85.34
C ILE A 834 -4.12 25.59 85.01
N ARG A 835 -5.02 25.89 85.97
CA ARG A 835 -6.49 25.72 85.80
C ARG A 835 -7.11 26.47 84.63
N SER A 836 -6.50 27.57 84.17
CA SER A 836 -6.97 28.28 82.97
C SER A 836 -6.74 27.49 81.68
N ILE A 837 -5.77 26.57 81.65
CA ILE A 837 -5.48 25.72 80.49
C ILE A 837 -6.58 24.66 80.33
N PHE A 838 -7.00 24.05 81.43
CA PHE A 838 -8.19 23.18 81.49
C PHE A 838 -9.45 23.87 80.94
N LEU A 839 -9.73 25.11 81.36
CA LEU A 839 -10.89 25.85 80.85
C LEU A 839 -10.77 26.20 79.36
N ALA A 840 -9.55 26.42 78.85
CA ALA A 840 -9.31 26.63 77.43
C ALA A 840 -9.52 25.33 76.61
N ALA A 841 -9.12 24.18 77.15
CA ALA A 841 -9.38 22.88 76.53
C ALA A 841 -10.88 22.53 76.49
N ALA A 842 -11.63 22.84 77.57
CA ALA A 842 -13.09 22.75 77.58
C ALA A 842 -13.73 23.62 76.48
N GLN A 843 -13.35 24.90 76.43
CA GLN A 843 -13.84 25.79 75.37
C GLN A 843 -13.49 25.28 73.97
N ARG A 844 -12.29 24.72 73.76
CA ARG A 844 -11.86 24.16 72.47
C ARG A 844 -12.71 22.96 72.05
N TRP A 845 -13.11 22.10 72.98
CA TRP A 845 -14.06 21.01 72.70
C TRP A 845 -15.48 21.53 72.43
N SER A 846 -15.96 22.57 73.12
CA SER A 846 -17.24 23.24 72.83
C SER A 846 -17.26 24.07 71.52
N GLU A 847 -16.12 24.30 70.87
CA GLU A 847 -16.06 24.81 69.49
C GLU A 847 -16.28 23.70 68.45
N ILE A 848 -15.89 22.47 68.79
CA ILE A 848 -15.95 21.30 67.91
C ILE A 848 -17.27 20.54 68.09
N ILE A 849 -17.75 20.38 69.32
CA ILE A 849 -19.06 19.84 69.66
C ILE A 849 -19.99 21.05 69.88
N ILE A 850 -21.05 21.14 69.07
CA ILE A 850 -21.88 22.36 68.96
C ILE A 850 -23.34 22.18 69.37
N GLY A 851 -23.80 20.95 69.56
CA GLY A 851 -25.19 20.64 69.92
C GLY A 851 -25.34 20.04 71.32
N ASP A 852 -26.35 20.53 72.03
CA ASP A 852 -26.89 20.07 73.32
C ASP A 852 -26.98 18.53 73.40
N VAL A 853 -26.46 17.98 74.50
CA VAL A 853 -26.62 16.57 74.89
C VAL A 853 -27.55 16.45 76.10
N PRO A 854 -28.70 15.74 75.98
CA PRO A 854 -29.79 15.77 76.94
C PRO A 854 -29.39 15.67 78.42
N ASP A 855 -29.88 16.63 79.22
CA ASP A 855 -29.80 16.68 80.68
C ASP A 855 -29.91 15.30 81.36
N VAL A 856 -28.98 15.00 82.28
CA VAL A 856 -29.06 13.80 83.12
C VAL A 856 -28.73 14.08 84.58
N PHE A 857 -29.38 13.37 85.49
CA PHE A 857 -29.10 13.46 86.92
C PHE A 857 -28.07 12.42 87.35
N VAL A 858 -26.95 12.86 87.92
CA VAL A 858 -25.87 12.01 88.45
C VAL A 858 -25.81 12.14 89.98
N ASP A 859 -25.84 11.00 90.68
CA ASP A 859 -25.79 10.98 92.15
C ASP A 859 -24.46 11.54 92.66
N GLY A 860 -24.54 12.49 93.59
CA GLY A 860 -23.38 13.25 94.09
C GLY A 860 -23.01 14.52 93.32
N LEU A 861 -23.40 14.67 92.05
CA LEU A 861 -23.12 15.87 91.22
C LEU A 861 -24.37 16.72 90.92
N GLY A 862 -25.56 16.11 90.85
CA GLY A 862 -26.82 16.80 90.60
C GLY A 862 -27.30 16.65 89.16
N GLN A 863 -28.05 17.65 88.66
CA GLN A 863 -28.44 17.73 87.26
C GLN A 863 -27.25 18.26 86.45
N ILE A 864 -26.84 17.50 85.44
CA ILE A 864 -25.76 17.81 84.52
C ILE A 864 -26.37 18.17 83.18
N ASP A 865 -26.14 19.43 82.81
CA ASP A 865 -26.17 19.95 81.44
C ASP A 865 -24.85 19.48 80.79
N ASP A 866 -24.93 18.84 79.62
CA ASP A 866 -23.79 18.24 78.89
C ASP A 866 -22.81 17.36 79.69
N VAL A 867 -21.73 17.89 80.26
CA VAL A 867 -20.72 17.07 80.97
C VAL A 867 -19.99 17.81 82.10
N VAL A 868 -19.75 17.11 83.21
CA VAL A 868 -18.93 17.58 84.34
C VAL A 868 -17.63 16.79 84.44
N ILE A 869 -16.49 17.47 84.39
CA ILE A 869 -15.16 16.83 84.44
C ILE A 869 -14.41 17.23 85.72
N THR A 870 -13.95 16.24 86.48
CA THR A 870 -13.14 16.43 87.68
C THR A 870 -11.65 16.34 87.34
N ALA A 871 -10.87 17.39 87.62
CA ALA A 871 -9.44 17.42 87.34
C ALA A 871 -8.62 17.42 88.65
N VAL A 872 -7.72 16.44 88.79
CA VAL A 872 -6.84 16.25 89.96
C VAL A 872 -5.39 15.97 89.52
N ALA A 873 -4.44 16.19 90.42
CA ALA A 873 -3.01 15.97 90.20
C ALA A 873 -2.40 15.08 91.29
N PRO A 874 -2.66 13.76 91.28
CA PRO A 874 -2.01 12.80 92.16
C PRO A 874 -0.52 12.61 91.79
N SER A 875 0.18 11.77 92.55
CA SER A 875 1.44 11.17 92.10
C SER A 875 1.13 9.78 91.56
N ILE A 876 1.48 9.51 90.31
CA ILE A 876 1.11 8.31 89.57
C ILE A 876 2.32 7.36 89.54
N ASP A 877 3.41 7.74 88.85
CA ASP A 877 4.64 6.94 88.76
C ASP A 877 5.96 7.75 88.82
N GLY A 878 5.89 9.08 88.74
CA GLY A 878 7.06 9.97 88.79
C GLY A 878 7.21 10.80 87.52
N ALA A 879 8.45 11.17 87.18
CA ALA A 879 8.70 12.03 86.01
C ALA A 879 9.00 11.21 84.75
N GLY A 880 8.25 11.48 83.68
CA GLY A 880 8.42 10.91 82.34
C GLY A 880 7.80 9.52 82.16
N GLY A 881 6.79 9.18 82.97
CA GLY A 881 5.98 7.96 82.83
C GLY A 881 4.58 8.30 82.31
N VAL A 882 3.56 8.04 83.12
CA VAL A 882 2.16 8.41 82.82
C VAL A 882 1.96 9.91 83.02
N LEU A 883 1.93 10.67 81.91
CA LEU A 883 1.75 12.14 81.93
C LEU A 883 0.35 12.55 82.43
N GLY A 884 -0.65 11.79 82.00
CA GLY A 884 -2.06 11.93 82.36
C GLY A 884 -2.78 10.58 82.20
N GLN A 885 -3.96 10.48 82.79
CA GLN A 885 -4.93 9.42 82.51
C GLN A 885 -6.35 9.94 82.76
N ALA A 886 -7.30 9.56 81.91
CA ALA A 886 -8.67 10.05 82.01
C ALA A 886 -9.72 9.07 81.48
N GLY A 887 -10.97 9.29 81.91
CA GLY A 887 -12.12 8.54 81.39
C GLY A 887 -13.45 8.92 82.04
N PRO A 888 -14.56 8.39 81.51
CA PRO A 888 -15.89 8.64 82.04
C PRO A 888 -16.14 7.88 83.34
N ASP A 889 -16.62 8.59 84.36
CA ASP A 889 -17.14 8.03 85.62
C ASP A 889 -18.59 7.58 85.45
N THR A 890 -19.38 8.32 84.66
CA THR A 890 -20.78 8.01 84.35
C THR A 890 -21.12 8.32 82.91
N VAL A 891 -21.96 7.45 82.32
CA VAL A 891 -22.46 7.58 80.93
C VAL A 891 -23.98 7.61 80.90
N ARG A 892 -24.54 8.31 79.91
CA ARG A 892 -25.99 8.40 79.70
C ARG A 892 -26.58 7.05 79.30
N PRO A 893 -27.67 6.58 79.95
CA PRO A 893 -28.30 5.32 79.60
C PRO A 893 -28.79 5.28 78.14
N GLY A 894 -28.29 4.32 77.36
CA GLY A 894 -28.71 4.06 75.99
C GLY A 894 -27.81 4.69 74.93
N SER A 895 -27.40 5.95 75.07
CA SER A 895 -26.46 6.59 74.14
C SER A 895 -24.99 6.34 74.49
N PHE A 896 -24.68 5.95 75.73
CA PHE A 896 -23.31 5.82 76.27
C PHE A 896 -22.48 7.12 76.26
N ILE A 897 -23.04 8.24 75.81
CA ILE A 897 -22.39 9.56 75.85
C ILE A 897 -22.09 9.93 77.31
N PRO A 898 -20.83 10.24 77.67
CA PRO A 898 -20.44 10.58 79.04
C PRO A 898 -21.20 11.77 79.62
N SER A 899 -21.54 11.66 80.91
CA SER A 899 -22.15 12.73 81.71
C SER A 899 -21.22 13.25 82.80
N SER A 900 -20.30 12.41 83.29
CA SER A 900 -19.20 12.89 84.12
C SER A 900 -17.95 12.03 83.93
N GLY A 901 -16.79 12.61 84.20
CA GLY A 901 -15.55 11.85 84.26
C GLY A 901 -14.44 12.54 85.03
N THR A 902 -13.31 11.86 85.14
CA THR A 902 -12.16 12.30 85.91
C THR A 902 -10.91 12.29 85.03
N MET A 903 -10.09 13.33 85.17
CA MET A 903 -8.75 13.43 84.59
C MET A 903 -7.72 13.56 85.72
N GLU A 904 -6.70 12.71 85.70
CA GLU A 904 -5.60 12.69 86.66
C GLU A 904 -4.27 12.96 85.94
N PHE A 905 -3.44 13.87 86.47
CA PHE A 905 -2.12 14.19 85.90
C PHE A 905 -1.01 13.96 86.93
N ASP A 906 0.13 13.40 86.55
CA ASP A 906 1.23 13.26 87.52
C ASP A 906 1.79 14.65 87.88
N ILE A 907 1.67 14.99 89.16
CA ILE A 907 2.19 16.23 89.74
C ILE A 907 3.71 16.42 89.53
N ALA A 908 4.45 15.35 89.26
CA ALA A 908 5.86 15.40 88.89
C ALA A 908 6.12 16.01 87.50
N ASP A 909 5.21 15.81 86.54
CA ASP A 909 5.39 16.20 85.14
C ASP A 909 4.68 17.51 84.75
N LEU A 910 3.61 17.91 85.46
CA LEU A 910 2.85 19.14 85.19
C LEU A 910 3.73 20.40 84.97
N ASN A 911 4.76 20.62 85.81
CA ASN A 911 5.64 21.77 85.66
C ASN A 911 6.59 21.66 84.45
N THR A 912 6.96 20.44 84.06
CA THR A 912 7.81 20.15 82.90
C THR A 912 7.03 20.37 81.61
N LEU A 913 5.81 19.83 81.51
CA LEU A 913 4.91 20.02 80.37
C LEU A 913 4.52 21.49 80.19
N LEU A 914 4.23 22.21 81.29
CA LEU A 914 3.96 23.65 81.26
C LEU A 914 5.17 24.46 80.76
N ALA A 915 6.39 24.07 81.15
CA ALA A 915 7.62 24.73 80.70
C ALA A 915 7.99 24.37 79.24
N ALA A 916 7.58 23.20 78.76
CA ALA A 916 7.72 22.77 77.37
C ALA A 916 6.67 23.41 76.44
N GLY A 917 5.55 23.88 76.98
CA GLY A 917 4.43 24.42 76.20
C GLY A 917 3.61 23.32 75.51
N GLN A 918 3.43 22.18 76.18
CA GLN A 918 2.68 21.02 75.69
C GLN A 918 1.59 20.54 76.67
N LEU A 919 1.41 21.23 77.79
CA LEU A 919 0.42 20.85 78.80
C LEU A 919 -1.01 21.06 78.33
N ASP A 920 -1.24 22.04 77.45
CA ASP A 920 -2.49 22.28 76.75
C ASP A 920 -2.86 21.14 75.80
N GLU A 921 -1.90 20.61 75.03
CA GLU A 921 -2.10 19.45 74.16
C GLU A 921 -2.49 18.21 74.97
N VAL A 922 -1.74 17.87 76.03
CA VAL A 922 -2.06 16.71 76.89
C VAL A 922 -3.41 16.89 77.60
N ILE A 923 -3.75 18.09 78.09
CA ILE A 923 -5.07 18.31 78.71
C ILE A 923 -6.21 18.17 77.69
N LEU A 924 -6.03 18.64 76.46
CA LEU A 924 -7.02 18.52 75.39
C LEU A 924 -7.26 17.04 74.99
N HIS A 925 -6.18 16.26 74.96
CA HIS A 925 -6.17 14.80 74.73
C HIS A 925 -6.92 14.04 75.84
N GLU A 926 -6.53 14.20 77.11
CA GLU A 926 -7.19 13.52 78.24
C GLU A 926 -8.68 13.88 78.34
N MET A 927 -9.05 15.11 77.98
CA MET A 927 -10.45 15.54 77.96
C MET A 927 -11.27 14.79 76.89
N ALA A 928 -10.67 14.42 75.76
CA ALA A 928 -11.32 13.60 74.73
C ALA A 928 -11.70 12.22 75.27
N HIS A 929 -10.85 11.61 76.10
CA HIS A 929 -11.12 10.32 76.74
C HIS A 929 -12.29 10.40 77.74
N VAL A 930 -12.44 11.52 78.45
CA VAL A 930 -13.64 11.78 79.28
C VAL A 930 -14.89 11.93 78.42
N LEU A 931 -14.78 12.56 77.24
CA LEU A 931 -15.88 12.70 76.27
C LEU A 931 -16.20 11.40 75.50
N GLY A 932 -15.47 10.30 75.73
CA GLY A 932 -15.78 8.98 75.17
C GLY A 932 -14.84 8.51 74.06
N PHE A 933 -13.90 9.35 73.61
CA PHE A 933 -12.89 8.94 72.63
C PHE A 933 -12.07 7.78 73.20
N GLY A 934 -11.94 6.67 72.46
CA GLY A 934 -11.25 5.45 72.91
C GLY A 934 -11.98 4.66 74.01
N THR A 935 -12.68 5.34 74.94
CA THR A 935 -13.18 4.75 76.19
C THR A 935 -14.54 4.08 76.07
N ILE A 936 -15.42 4.51 75.15
CA ILE A 936 -16.75 3.89 74.93
C ILE A 936 -16.89 3.17 73.57
N TRP A 937 -15.84 3.14 72.76
CA TRP A 937 -15.87 2.55 71.41
C TRP A 937 -16.26 1.06 71.41
N GLN A 938 -15.83 0.30 72.41
CA GLN A 938 -16.18 -1.12 72.53
C GLN A 938 -17.65 -1.32 72.95
N ASP A 939 -18.20 -0.46 73.82
CA ASP A 939 -19.60 -0.49 74.24
C ASP A 939 -20.56 -0.13 73.09
N LEU A 940 -20.16 0.81 72.22
CA LEU A 940 -20.87 1.16 70.99
C LEU A 940 -20.65 0.17 69.83
N GLY A 941 -19.76 -0.83 69.99
CA GLY A 941 -19.45 -1.81 68.96
C GLY A 941 -18.67 -1.25 67.76
N LEU A 942 -17.95 -0.14 67.95
CA LEU A 942 -17.22 0.58 66.90
C LEU A 942 -15.80 0.05 66.64
N ILE A 943 -15.34 -0.98 67.38
CA ILE A 943 -14.05 -1.63 67.14
C ILE A 943 -14.25 -2.99 66.47
N ASN A 944 -13.67 -3.15 65.27
CA ASN A 944 -13.52 -4.44 64.62
C ASN A 944 -12.09 -4.97 64.83
N GLY A 945 -11.92 -6.28 64.99
CA GLY A 945 -10.59 -6.87 65.22
C GLY A 945 -9.97 -6.58 66.59
N SER A 946 -10.78 -6.24 67.61
CA SER A 946 -10.32 -6.09 69.00
C SER A 946 -9.57 -7.33 69.49
N GLY A 947 -8.44 -7.12 70.16
CA GLY A 947 -7.50 -8.15 70.62
C GLY A 947 -6.66 -8.81 69.52
N THR A 948 -6.68 -8.29 68.28
CA THR A 948 -5.89 -8.83 67.15
C THR A 948 -4.66 -7.96 66.85
N ALA A 949 -3.89 -8.34 65.83
CA ALA A 949 -2.73 -7.57 65.36
C ALA A 949 -3.10 -6.38 64.44
N ASP A 950 -4.38 -6.18 64.15
CA ASP A 950 -4.89 -5.08 63.30
C ASP A 950 -6.30 -4.63 63.74
N PRO A 951 -6.45 -4.07 64.96
CA PRO A 951 -7.72 -3.50 65.43
C PRO A 951 -8.05 -2.22 64.67
N ARG A 952 -9.33 -2.04 64.31
CA ARG A 952 -9.80 -0.94 63.47
C ARG A 952 -11.07 -0.31 64.03
N PHE A 953 -11.14 1.03 64.02
CA PHE A 953 -12.35 1.79 64.32
C PHE A 953 -13.25 1.89 63.08
N THR A 954 -14.52 1.56 63.23
CA THR A 954 -15.49 1.42 62.12
C THR A 954 -16.51 2.56 62.04
N GLY A 955 -16.31 3.65 62.78
CA GLY A 955 -17.12 4.87 62.63
C GLY A 955 -17.08 5.39 61.19
N THR A 956 -18.25 5.73 60.64
CA THR A 956 -18.39 6.04 59.22
C THR A 956 -17.85 7.42 58.88
N GLN A 957 -18.02 8.39 59.78
CA GLN A 957 -17.60 9.77 59.56
C GLN A 957 -16.07 9.88 59.69
N ALA A 958 -15.47 9.29 60.73
CA ALA A 958 -14.02 9.23 60.87
C ALA A 958 -13.34 8.48 59.71
N THR A 959 -13.94 7.39 59.22
CA THR A 959 -13.43 6.64 58.06
C THR A 959 -13.44 7.49 56.78
N ASN A 960 -14.43 8.35 56.58
CA ASN A 960 -14.49 9.22 55.41
C ASN A 960 -13.41 10.32 55.44
N GLU A 961 -13.19 10.95 56.60
CA GLU A 961 -12.11 11.92 56.77
C GLU A 961 -10.72 11.25 56.64
N TYR A 962 -10.54 10.03 57.16
CA TYR A 962 -9.30 9.24 57.02
C TYR A 962 -8.96 8.97 55.55
N ARG A 963 -9.93 8.51 54.75
CA ARG A 963 -9.75 8.35 53.29
C ARG A 963 -9.39 9.68 52.62
N SER A 964 -10.04 10.78 53.02
CA SER A 964 -9.83 12.09 52.41
C SER A 964 -8.43 12.66 52.69
N ILE A 965 -7.88 12.40 53.87
CA ILE A 965 -6.58 12.95 54.31
C ILE A 965 -5.40 12.09 53.82
N PHE A 966 -5.54 10.76 53.85
CA PHE A 966 -4.47 9.82 53.47
C PHE A 966 -4.58 9.28 52.03
N GLY A 967 -5.67 9.58 51.30
CA GLY A 967 -5.88 9.13 49.92
C GLY A 967 -6.11 7.61 49.76
N VAL A 968 -6.49 6.93 50.85
CA VAL A 968 -6.66 5.47 50.92
C VAL A 968 -8.11 5.02 50.62
N THR A 969 -8.34 3.72 50.51
CA THR A 969 -9.66 3.12 50.23
C THR A 969 -10.21 2.25 51.38
N ASP A 970 -9.48 2.19 52.49
CA ASP A 970 -9.82 1.44 53.71
C ASP A 970 -11.25 1.71 54.20
N ILE A 971 -11.85 0.72 54.84
CA ILE A 971 -13.24 0.78 55.35
C ILE A 971 -13.33 1.07 56.86
N SER A 972 -12.21 1.42 57.48
CA SER A 972 -12.06 1.59 58.92
C SER A 972 -10.68 2.19 59.27
N VAL A 973 -10.58 2.96 60.35
CA VAL A 973 -9.36 3.68 60.77
C VAL A 973 -8.45 2.79 61.65
N PRO A 974 -7.12 2.75 61.43
CA PRO A 974 -6.20 1.94 62.24
C PRO A 974 -6.01 2.44 63.68
N LEU A 975 -6.10 1.51 64.63
CA LEU A 975 -5.91 1.76 66.07
C LEU A 975 -4.53 1.29 66.56
N GLU A 976 -4.07 1.86 67.66
CA GLU A 976 -2.81 1.46 68.28
C GLU A 976 -2.86 0.01 68.82
N THR A 977 -1.73 -0.70 68.74
CA THR A 977 -1.56 -2.10 69.16
C THR A 977 -0.55 -2.29 70.30
N GLN A 978 0.22 -1.25 70.63
CA GLN A 978 1.31 -1.27 71.59
C GLN A 978 0.96 -0.46 72.87
N GLY A 979 1.92 -0.25 73.76
CA GLY A 979 1.75 0.46 75.04
C GLY A 979 1.00 -0.31 76.15
N GLY A 980 0.10 -1.23 75.80
CA GLY A 980 -0.67 -2.06 76.74
C GLY A 980 -2.15 -1.60 76.85
N PRO A 981 -2.93 -2.12 77.81
CA PRO A 981 -4.39 -1.88 77.85
C PRO A 981 -4.85 -0.44 78.06
N GLY A 982 -3.94 0.48 78.43
CA GLY A 982 -4.21 1.92 78.51
C GLY A 982 -3.83 2.70 77.26
N THR A 983 -3.29 2.04 76.23
CA THR A 983 -2.83 2.69 74.99
C THR A 983 -3.38 1.99 73.75
N ALA A 984 -3.25 0.66 73.67
CA ALA A 984 -3.80 -0.14 72.59
C ALA A 984 -5.33 -0.03 72.54
N GLU A 985 -5.88 0.06 71.33
CA GLU A 985 -7.32 0.17 71.02
C GLU A 985 -8.06 1.43 71.55
N GLY A 986 -7.44 2.24 72.42
CA GLY A 986 -7.97 3.54 72.86
C GLY A 986 -7.51 4.75 72.05
N HIS A 987 -6.55 4.57 71.13
CA HIS A 987 -5.86 5.63 70.39
C HIS A 987 -5.75 5.31 68.90
N TRP A 988 -5.55 6.35 68.07
CA TRP A 988 -5.08 6.16 66.70
C TRP A 988 -3.68 5.54 66.68
N SER A 989 -3.39 4.76 65.64
CA SER A 989 -2.07 4.14 65.48
C SER A 989 -0.97 5.18 65.28
N GLU A 990 0.01 5.21 66.18
CA GLU A 990 1.17 6.12 66.14
C GLU A 990 1.95 5.96 64.83
N GLU A 991 2.10 4.70 64.35
CA GLU A 991 2.82 4.38 63.10
C GLU A 991 2.18 5.01 61.84
N ILE A 992 0.88 5.30 61.89
CA ILE A 992 0.12 5.87 60.75
C ILE A 992 -0.11 7.37 60.92
N PHE A 993 -0.35 7.82 62.15
CA PHE A 993 -0.80 9.18 62.44
C PHE A 993 0.31 10.12 62.94
N ASP A 994 1.47 9.59 63.36
CA ASP A 994 2.61 10.37 63.87
C ASP A 994 2.14 11.40 64.91
N ASN A 995 2.23 12.71 64.61
CA ASN A 995 1.89 13.80 65.53
C ASN A 995 0.39 14.17 65.62
N GLU A 996 -0.58 13.27 65.39
CA GLU A 996 -2.01 13.62 65.61
C GLU A 996 -2.34 13.62 67.11
N LEU A 997 -3.22 14.53 67.56
CA LEU A 997 -3.50 14.72 69.00
C LEU A 997 -3.84 13.42 69.76
N MET A 998 -4.60 12.51 69.17
CA MET A 998 -5.14 11.30 69.81
C MET A 998 -4.35 10.02 69.47
N THR A 999 -3.07 10.15 69.13
CA THR A 999 -2.14 9.01 69.13
C THR A 999 -1.68 8.68 70.55
N GLY A 1000 -1.12 7.49 70.74
CA GLY A 1000 -0.79 6.96 72.08
C GLY A 1000 0.43 7.59 72.74
N PHE A 1001 1.19 8.46 72.05
CA PHE A 1001 2.42 9.07 72.57
C PHE A 1001 2.50 10.56 72.22
N LEU A 1002 2.73 11.41 73.23
CA LEU A 1002 2.97 12.84 73.01
C LEU A 1002 4.26 13.05 72.21
N ASN A 1003 4.17 13.66 71.02
CA ASN A 1003 5.34 14.00 70.21
C ASN A 1003 5.97 15.33 70.67
N PRO A 1004 7.20 15.31 71.26
CA PRO A 1004 7.70 16.51 71.94
C PRO A 1004 8.32 17.54 70.99
N GLY A 1005 7.85 18.79 71.07
CA GLY A 1005 8.42 19.92 70.31
C GLY A 1005 7.94 20.07 68.86
N VAL A 1006 6.89 19.34 68.48
CA VAL A 1006 6.06 19.59 67.29
C VAL A 1006 4.60 19.80 67.75
N PRO A 1007 3.77 20.58 67.02
CA PRO A 1007 2.36 20.70 67.35
C PRO A 1007 1.63 19.37 67.18
N ASN A 1008 0.70 19.06 68.07
CA ASN A 1008 -0.15 17.86 68.01
C ASN A 1008 -1.60 18.25 67.65
N PRO A 1009 -1.94 18.46 66.35
CA PRO A 1009 -3.25 18.98 65.93
C PRO A 1009 -4.41 18.01 66.19
N LEU A 1010 -5.55 18.57 66.60
CA LEU A 1010 -6.83 17.86 66.68
C LEU A 1010 -7.42 17.75 65.26
N SER A 1011 -7.23 16.61 64.60
CA SER A 1011 -7.62 16.44 63.21
C SER A 1011 -9.14 16.34 63.01
N ARG A 1012 -9.57 16.56 61.75
CA ARG A 1012 -10.95 16.26 61.32
C ARG A 1012 -11.35 14.81 61.54
N ILE A 1013 -10.41 13.86 61.60
CA ILE A 1013 -10.67 12.43 61.85
C ILE A 1013 -11.10 12.23 63.31
N THR A 1014 -10.38 12.86 64.24
CA THR A 1014 -10.72 12.92 65.66
C THR A 1014 -12.06 13.62 65.88
N ALA A 1015 -12.29 14.80 65.28
CA ALA A 1015 -13.57 15.50 65.38
C ALA A 1015 -14.75 14.69 64.82
N ALA A 1016 -14.57 14.02 63.67
CA ALA A 1016 -15.59 13.16 63.06
C ALA A 1016 -15.85 11.89 63.88
N SER A 1017 -14.85 11.36 64.60
CA SER A 1017 -15.07 10.23 65.50
C SER A 1017 -16.04 10.54 66.63
N MET A 1018 -16.06 11.79 67.14
CA MET A 1018 -17.02 12.24 68.14
C MET A 1018 -18.46 12.23 67.59
N ALA A 1019 -18.64 12.57 66.31
CA ALA A 1019 -19.94 12.45 65.64
C ALA A 1019 -20.37 10.98 65.46
N ASP A 1020 -19.42 10.05 65.29
CA ASP A 1020 -19.71 8.60 65.29
C ASP A 1020 -20.07 8.07 66.70
N LEU A 1021 -19.77 8.81 67.79
CA LEU A 1021 -20.28 8.54 69.15
C LEU A 1021 -21.69 9.10 69.41
N GLY A 1022 -22.20 9.95 68.50
CA GLY A 1022 -23.52 10.57 68.60
C GLY A 1022 -23.54 12.04 69.03
N TYR A 1023 -22.38 12.72 69.10
CA TYR A 1023 -22.33 14.18 69.26
C TYR A 1023 -22.66 14.92 67.95
N VAL A 1024 -23.16 16.16 68.05
CA VAL A 1024 -23.29 17.06 66.89
C VAL A 1024 -22.05 17.95 66.81
N VAL A 1025 -21.30 17.89 65.71
CA VAL A 1025 -19.98 18.52 65.58
C VAL A 1025 -19.86 19.50 64.42
N ASP A 1026 -19.01 20.52 64.58
CA ASP A 1026 -18.48 21.34 63.48
C ASP A 1026 -17.09 20.85 63.07
N LEU A 1027 -17.03 20.10 61.96
CA LEU A 1027 -15.76 19.62 61.40
C LEU A 1027 -14.88 20.75 60.85
N ALA A 1028 -15.42 21.95 60.60
CA ALA A 1028 -14.63 23.11 60.17
C ALA A 1028 -13.87 23.77 61.34
N ALA A 1029 -14.24 23.47 62.60
CA ALA A 1029 -13.53 23.92 63.78
C ALA A 1029 -12.26 23.11 64.10
N ALA A 1030 -12.04 21.95 63.48
CA ALA A 1030 -10.87 21.10 63.67
C ALA A 1030 -9.57 21.71 63.06
N ASP A 1031 -8.42 21.25 63.54
CA ASP A 1031 -7.12 21.77 63.11
C ASP A 1031 -6.71 21.22 61.72
N ALA A 1032 -5.82 21.96 61.05
CA ALA A 1032 -5.24 21.52 59.79
C ALA A 1032 -4.25 20.38 60.01
N TYR A 1033 -4.57 19.20 59.47
CA TYR A 1033 -3.76 17.99 59.54
C TYR A 1033 -3.70 17.30 58.16
N THR A 1034 -2.56 16.67 57.85
CA THR A 1034 -2.26 16.01 56.57
C THR A 1034 -1.42 14.76 56.83
N ASP A 1035 -1.47 13.77 55.94
CA ASP A 1035 -0.63 12.56 55.97
C ASP A 1035 0.85 12.91 56.31
N PRO A 1036 1.40 12.40 57.44
CA PRO A 1036 2.74 12.73 57.91
C PRO A 1036 3.86 12.01 57.13
N THR A 1037 3.54 11.10 56.20
CA THR A 1037 4.56 10.37 55.44
C THR A 1037 5.39 11.31 54.54
N PRO A 1038 6.74 11.24 54.57
CA PRO A 1038 7.56 12.19 53.82
C PRO A 1038 7.41 12.09 52.29
N ILE A 1039 6.95 13.17 51.67
CA ILE A 1039 6.92 13.34 50.20
C ILE A 1039 8.36 13.32 49.64
N GLN A 1040 8.87 12.14 49.27
CA GLN A 1040 10.20 12.02 48.66
C GLN A 1040 10.22 12.43 47.18
N GLY A 1041 10.61 13.68 46.94
CA GLY A 1041 11.03 14.15 45.62
C GLY A 1041 12.55 14.09 45.39
N ALA A 1042 13.00 13.17 44.52
CA ALA A 1042 14.27 13.16 43.76
C ALA A 1042 15.64 13.19 44.50
N ALA A 1043 16.47 12.13 44.33
CA ALA A 1043 17.78 12.19 43.63
C ALA A 1043 18.67 10.91 43.72
N THR A 1044 19.44 10.66 42.65
CA THR A 1044 20.74 9.94 42.58
C THR A 1044 20.89 8.43 42.91
N VAL A 1045 20.96 7.63 41.84
CA VAL A 1045 21.97 6.57 41.52
C VAL A 1045 22.78 5.91 42.66
N ALA A 1046 22.65 4.58 42.84
CA ALA A 1046 23.74 3.59 42.58
C ALA A 1046 23.45 2.15 43.10
N GLN A 1047 23.61 1.14 42.21
CA GLN A 1047 23.98 -0.27 42.50
C GLN A 1047 23.01 -1.13 43.36
N SER A 1048 23.02 -2.47 43.36
CA SER A 1048 23.48 -3.50 42.39
C SER A 1048 23.07 -4.89 42.93
N SER A 1049 22.41 -5.74 42.13
CA SER A 1049 22.47 -7.21 42.32
C SER A 1049 22.16 -8.00 41.04
N VAL A 1050 23.21 -8.50 40.37
CA VAL A 1050 23.43 -9.87 39.85
C VAL A 1050 22.18 -10.74 39.53
N VAL A 1051 22.02 -11.43 38.38
CA VAL A 1051 22.89 -12.52 37.85
C VAL A 1051 22.58 -12.87 36.37
N ARG A 1052 23.63 -13.34 35.64
CA ARG A 1052 23.68 -14.16 34.39
C ARG A 1052 23.67 -13.48 33.02
N SER A 1053 24.88 -13.45 32.46
CA SER A 1053 25.26 -13.28 31.07
C SER A 1053 25.02 -14.52 30.19
N TYR A 1054 24.95 -14.33 28.87
CA TYR A 1054 25.72 -15.11 27.89
C TYR A 1054 25.94 -14.31 26.60
N GLN A 1055 27.18 -14.24 26.10
CA GLN A 1055 27.54 -13.69 24.79
C GLN A 1055 27.62 -14.81 23.74
N MET A 1056 27.32 -14.51 22.47
CA MET A 1056 28.01 -15.08 21.30
C MET A 1056 28.19 -14.02 20.21
N LEU A 1057 29.27 -14.13 19.43
CA LEU A 1057 29.67 -13.24 18.33
C LEU A 1057 29.56 -14.00 16.95
N PRO A 1058 30.23 -13.63 15.82
CA PRO A 1058 29.58 -13.22 14.55
C PRO A 1058 29.97 -14.19 13.39
N PRO A 1059 30.03 -13.84 12.07
CA PRO A 1059 29.56 -12.66 11.30
C PRO A 1059 28.79 -13.00 9.99
N LYS A 1060 28.40 -11.99 9.19
CA LYS A 1060 28.84 -11.84 7.77
C LYS A 1060 28.35 -10.56 7.08
N GLU A 1061 29.28 -9.88 6.41
CA GLU A 1061 29.01 -8.82 5.43
C GLU A 1061 28.58 -9.41 4.08
N TYR A 1062 27.82 -8.64 3.29
CA TYR A 1062 28.05 -8.48 1.85
C TYR A 1062 27.71 -7.04 1.42
N ARG A 1063 28.42 -6.53 0.41
CA ARG A 1063 28.41 -5.14 -0.07
C ARG A 1063 28.40 -5.14 -1.60
N VAL A 1064 28.00 -4.00 -2.20
CA VAL A 1064 28.39 -3.46 -3.54
C VAL A 1064 27.33 -3.47 -4.67
N LEU A 1065 26.71 -2.29 -4.85
CA LEU A 1065 26.44 -1.49 -6.08
C LEU A 1065 25.53 -2.00 -7.24
N GLY A 1066 24.76 -1.06 -7.80
CA GLY A 1066 24.22 -1.07 -9.18
C GLY A 1066 23.05 -0.09 -9.40
N GLU A 1067 23.22 0.92 -10.26
CA GLU A 1067 22.24 1.98 -10.58
C GLU A 1067 21.34 1.66 -11.81
N ASP A 1068 20.31 2.51 -11.99
CA ASP A 1068 19.60 2.88 -13.24
C ASP A 1068 18.57 1.95 -13.95
N ALA A 1069 17.30 2.15 -13.55
CA ALA A 1069 16.27 2.91 -14.29
C ALA A 1069 15.41 2.33 -15.46
N PHE A 1070 14.12 2.73 -15.38
CA PHE A 1070 13.16 3.14 -16.44
C PHE A 1070 12.00 2.23 -16.94
N ILE A 1071 10.78 2.77 -16.70
CA ILE A 1071 9.49 2.68 -17.43
C ILE A 1071 8.44 1.63 -16.96
N ASN A 1072 7.22 2.16 -16.82
CA ASN A 1072 5.99 1.60 -16.25
C ASN A 1072 5.11 0.93 -17.36
N PRO A 1073 4.09 0.10 -17.04
CA PRO A 1073 2.78 0.70 -16.80
C PRO A 1073 1.88 0.01 -15.73
N VAL A 1074 1.23 0.87 -14.93
CA VAL A 1074 -0.14 0.77 -14.38
C VAL A 1074 -0.64 -0.63 -13.97
N GLN A 1075 -0.67 -0.87 -12.65
CA GLN A 1075 -1.52 -1.87 -12.02
C GLN A 1075 -2.25 -1.23 -10.84
N GLU A 1076 -3.56 -1.43 -10.72
CA GLU A 1076 -4.34 -0.99 -9.56
C GLU A 1076 -3.89 -1.76 -8.32
N ALA A 1077 -3.31 -1.05 -7.36
CA ALA A 1077 -2.86 -1.61 -6.09
C ALA A 1077 -3.79 -1.15 -4.96
N LEU A 1078 -4.29 -2.13 -4.19
CA LEU A 1078 -4.81 -1.89 -2.84
C LEU A 1078 -3.74 -1.15 -2.02
N PRO A 1079 -4.11 -0.19 -1.15
CA PRO A 1079 -3.13 0.64 -0.45
C PRO A 1079 -2.19 -0.21 0.40
N LEU A 1080 -0.90 -0.16 0.04
CA LEU A 1080 0.16 -0.78 0.83
C LEU A 1080 0.27 -0.07 2.20
N PRO A 1081 0.73 -0.75 3.26
CA PRO A 1081 1.02 -0.11 4.54
C PRO A 1081 2.10 0.97 4.34
N VAL A 1082 1.70 2.23 4.40
CA VAL A 1082 2.59 3.39 4.16
C VAL A 1082 3.59 3.50 5.32
N THR A 1083 4.84 3.13 5.04
CA THR A 1083 5.94 3.33 5.99
C THR A 1083 6.37 4.79 5.98
N LEU A 1084 6.19 5.50 7.11
CA LEU A 1084 6.68 6.87 7.30
C LEU A 1084 8.21 6.90 7.39
N ILE A 1085 8.89 7.01 6.25
CA ILE A 1085 10.35 7.14 6.19
C ILE A 1085 10.76 8.56 6.62
N THR A 1086 11.51 8.66 7.71
CA THR A 1086 12.09 9.91 8.25
C THR A 1086 13.29 10.44 7.44
N SER A 1087 13.35 10.13 6.14
CA SER A 1087 14.45 10.58 5.27
C SER A 1087 14.36 12.08 4.96
N SER A 1088 15.48 12.65 4.50
CA SER A 1088 15.56 14.04 4.00
C SER A 1088 14.52 14.38 2.94
N ASP A 1089 14.05 13.37 2.21
CA ASP A 1089 13.33 13.52 0.95
C ASP A 1089 11.81 13.51 1.11
N GLY A 1090 11.27 12.96 2.21
CA GLY A 1090 9.84 12.85 2.51
C GLY A 1090 9.02 11.97 1.55
N ILE A 1091 7.77 11.69 1.96
CA ILE A 1091 6.78 10.91 1.18
C ILE A 1091 6.18 11.79 0.09
N ARG A 1092 6.04 11.30 -1.14
CA ARG A 1092 5.32 12.04 -2.20
C ARG A 1092 3.82 11.89 -1.99
N ILE A 1093 3.06 12.94 -2.24
CA ILE A 1093 1.60 12.88 -2.05
C ILE A 1093 0.94 11.82 -2.94
N TRP A 1094 1.51 11.55 -4.13
CA TRP A 1094 1.04 10.48 -5.02
C TRP A 1094 1.15 9.05 -4.43
N ASP A 1095 1.91 8.86 -3.33
CA ASP A 1095 2.09 7.57 -2.64
C ASP A 1095 1.06 7.42 -1.48
N LEU A 1096 0.33 8.50 -1.16
CA LEU A 1096 -0.70 8.56 -0.12
C LEU A 1096 -2.14 8.48 -0.69
N VAL A 1097 -2.30 8.57 -2.01
CA VAL A 1097 -3.59 8.53 -2.71
C VAL A 1097 -3.65 7.37 -3.69
N SER A 1098 -4.85 6.87 -3.97
CA SER A 1098 -5.08 5.81 -4.97
C SER A 1098 -6.29 6.17 -5.85
N GLY A 1099 -6.28 5.74 -7.12
CA GLY A 1099 -7.30 6.14 -8.09
C GLY A 1099 -7.15 7.60 -8.56
N SER A 1100 -8.22 8.18 -9.11
CA SER A 1100 -8.22 9.50 -9.77
C SER A 1100 -8.26 10.70 -8.80
N MET A 1101 -7.51 10.64 -7.70
CA MET A 1101 -7.40 11.75 -6.74
C MET A 1101 -6.25 12.67 -7.15
N ASP A 1102 -6.53 13.96 -7.31
CA ASP A 1102 -5.51 14.94 -7.72
C ASP A 1102 -4.71 15.54 -6.54
N GLY A 1103 -5.08 15.21 -5.28
CA GLY A 1103 -4.28 15.53 -4.09
C GLY A 1103 -4.95 15.17 -2.75
N ILE A 1104 -4.38 15.70 -1.65
CA ILE A 1104 -4.94 15.62 -0.30
C ILE A 1104 -5.18 17.02 0.27
N ALA A 1105 -6.13 17.13 1.20
CA ALA A 1105 -6.35 18.33 2.01
C ALA A 1105 -6.09 18.00 3.48
N VAL A 1106 -5.00 18.52 4.05
CA VAL A 1106 -4.60 18.27 5.44
C VAL A 1106 -5.48 19.11 6.38
N THR A 1107 -6.28 18.42 7.20
CA THR A 1107 -7.29 19.03 8.09
C THR A 1107 -6.83 19.15 9.54
N GLY A 1108 -5.66 18.60 9.90
CA GLY A 1108 -5.15 18.66 11.27
C GLY A 1108 -3.80 17.97 11.45
N THR A 1109 -3.06 18.37 12.47
CA THR A 1109 -1.79 17.76 12.89
C THR A 1109 -1.64 17.79 14.40
N SER A 1110 -1.15 16.71 15.01
CA SER A 1110 -0.48 16.75 16.31
C SER A 1110 1.03 16.61 16.10
N SER A 1111 1.81 17.29 16.94
CA SER A 1111 3.26 17.46 16.74
C SER A 1111 3.99 17.37 18.09
N THR A 1112 3.95 16.18 18.67
CA THR A 1112 4.72 15.77 19.85
C THR A 1112 6.10 15.32 19.40
N GLY A 1113 7.16 15.96 19.88
CA GLY A 1113 8.56 15.60 19.60
C GLY A 1113 9.04 15.81 18.15
N GLY A 1114 8.47 16.78 17.45
CA GLY A 1114 8.88 17.15 16.10
C GLY A 1114 7.87 18.05 15.38
N ILE A 1115 8.09 18.28 14.09
CA ILE A 1115 7.22 19.12 13.24
C ILE A 1115 6.89 18.46 11.90
N TRP A 1116 5.64 18.61 11.45
CA TRP A 1116 5.24 18.27 10.09
C TRP A 1116 5.66 19.36 9.09
N GLN A 1117 6.27 18.95 7.98
CA GLN A 1117 6.72 19.82 6.92
C GLN A 1117 6.32 19.29 5.54
N TYR A 1118 5.95 20.19 4.64
CA TYR A 1118 5.69 19.89 3.24
C TYR A 1118 6.64 20.65 2.31
N THR A 1119 6.66 20.24 1.05
CA THR A 1119 7.37 20.90 -0.05
C THR A 1119 6.51 20.78 -1.30
N THR A 1120 6.57 21.77 -2.19
CA THR A 1120 5.97 21.74 -3.54
C THR A 1120 7.03 21.83 -4.63
N ASN A 1121 8.31 21.70 -4.28
CA ASN A 1121 9.44 21.87 -5.21
C ASN A 1121 10.48 20.74 -5.13
N GLY A 1122 10.03 19.52 -4.81
CA GLY A 1122 10.86 18.31 -4.83
C GLY A 1122 11.82 18.18 -3.64
N GLY A 1123 11.56 18.87 -2.53
CA GLY A 1123 12.40 18.82 -1.32
C GLY A 1123 13.52 19.87 -1.26
N VAL A 1124 13.54 20.83 -2.19
CA VAL A 1124 14.53 21.93 -2.20
C VAL A 1124 14.25 22.95 -1.10
N ASN A 1125 12.98 23.32 -0.91
CA ASN A 1125 12.52 24.14 0.21
C ASN A 1125 11.43 23.38 0.97
N TRP A 1126 11.48 23.44 2.30
CA TRP A 1126 10.49 22.84 3.19
C TRP A 1126 9.77 23.92 3.99
N THR A 1127 8.44 23.81 4.04
CA THR A 1127 7.54 24.71 4.74
C THR A 1127 6.84 23.94 5.84
N ASN A 1128 6.73 24.50 7.05
CA ASN A 1128 6.00 23.87 8.13
C ASN A 1128 4.52 23.80 7.76
N VAL A 1129 3.87 22.65 7.97
CA VAL A 1129 2.41 22.50 7.81
C VAL A 1129 1.67 23.43 8.80
N GLY A 1130 2.23 23.59 10.00
CA GLY A 1130 1.69 24.44 11.05
C GLY A 1130 0.44 23.85 11.71
N SER A 1131 -0.10 24.55 12.70
CA SER A 1131 -1.42 24.21 13.26
C SER A 1131 -2.49 24.60 12.24
N VAL A 1132 -3.05 23.61 11.54
CA VAL A 1132 -4.21 23.82 10.67
C VAL A 1132 -5.36 24.39 11.52
N SER A 1133 -5.75 25.64 11.25
CA SER A 1133 -6.74 26.36 12.06
C SER A 1133 -8.14 25.79 11.85
N THR A 1134 -8.96 25.76 12.91
CA THR A 1134 -10.37 25.33 12.84
C THR A 1134 -11.13 26.03 11.72
N GLY A 1135 -11.46 25.28 10.66
CA GLY A 1135 -12.17 25.72 9.46
C GLY A 1135 -11.36 25.69 8.16
N GLY A 1136 -10.03 25.65 8.21
CA GLY A 1136 -9.18 25.56 7.01
C GLY A 1136 -8.60 24.16 6.76
N ALA A 1137 -8.22 23.85 5.52
CA ALA A 1137 -7.42 22.67 5.16
C ALA A 1137 -6.30 23.04 4.18
N LEU A 1138 -5.09 22.53 4.40
CA LEU A 1138 -3.92 22.74 3.54
C LEU A 1138 -3.95 21.77 2.35
N THR A 1139 -4.07 22.29 1.13
CA THR A 1139 -4.17 21.48 -0.09
C THR A 1139 -2.80 21.13 -0.66
N LEU A 1140 -2.49 19.84 -0.79
CA LEU A 1140 -1.23 19.32 -1.35
C LEU A 1140 -1.54 18.44 -2.55
N ALA A 1141 -1.04 18.78 -3.74
CA ALA A 1141 -1.34 18.06 -4.97
C ALA A 1141 -0.54 16.75 -5.10
N ALA A 1142 -1.10 15.75 -5.79
CA ALA A 1142 -0.48 14.46 -6.07
C ALA A 1142 0.53 14.52 -7.25
N ASP A 1143 1.38 15.56 -7.27
CA ASP A 1143 2.39 15.76 -8.30
C ASP A 1143 3.79 15.21 -7.90
N ALA A 1144 4.69 15.08 -8.89
CA ALA A 1144 6.04 14.53 -8.70
C ALA A 1144 6.96 15.39 -7.80
N SER A 1145 6.57 16.62 -7.50
CA SER A 1145 7.32 17.60 -6.71
C SER A 1145 6.79 17.78 -5.29
N THR A 1146 5.56 17.36 -5.00
CA THR A 1146 4.91 17.63 -3.71
C THR A 1146 5.13 16.51 -2.72
N ARG A 1147 5.64 16.84 -1.53
CA ARG A 1147 6.00 15.85 -0.50
C ARG A 1147 5.69 16.32 0.91
N LEU A 1148 5.50 15.36 1.81
CA LEU A 1148 5.21 15.54 3.23
C LEU A 1148 6.19 14.71 4.07
N ARG A 1149 6.66 15.27 5.20
CA ARG A 1149 7.53 14.57 6.16
C ARG A 1149 7.26 15.02 7.59
N PHE A 1150 7.64 14.19 8.55
CA PHE A 1150 7.81 14.58 9.95
C PHE A 1150 9.30 14.72 10.27
N VAL A 1151 9.68 15.81 10.94
CA VAL A 1151 11.05 16.06 11.39
C VAL A 1151 11.07 16.04 12.92
N ALA A 1152 11.62 14.97 13.50
CA ALA A 1152 11.74 14.82 14.94
C ALA A 1152 12.76 15.81 15.53
N ASP A 1153 12.51 16.29 16.75
CA ASP A 1153 13.38 17.24 17.46
C ASP A 1153 14.40 16.59 18.41
N GLY A 1154 14.37 15.25 18.51
CA GLY A 1154 15.19 14.45 19.41
C GLY A 1154 14.46 13.98 20.68
N SER A 1155 13.21 14.39 20.88
CA SER A 1155 12.30 13.84 21.90
C SER A 1155 11.32 12.82 21.30
N SER A 1156 10.45 12.22 22.13
CA SER A 1156 9.55 11.13 21.70
C SER A 1156 8.50 11.62 20.70
N ALA A 1157 8.53 11.07 19.49
CA ALA A 1157 7.56 11.35 18.43
C ALA A 1157 6.23 10.58 18.57
N LEU A 1158 6.11 9.72 19.59
CA LEU A 1158 4.99 8.78 19.75
C LEU A 1158 3.68 9.53 20.04
N GLY A 1159 2.65 9.29 19.22
CA GLY A 1159 1.38 10.02 19.27
C GLY A 1159 1.34 11.30 18.41
N SER A 1160 2.36 11.57 17.58
CA SER A 1160 2.24 12.58 16.51
C SER A 1160 1.39 12.05 15.35
N GLU A 1161 0.47 12.87 14.86
CA GLU A 1161 -0.56 12.50 13.89
C GLU A 1161 -0.70 13.56 12.78
N VAL A 1162 -1.12 13.14 11.60
CA VAL A 1162 -1.63 14.02 10.54
C VAL A 1162 -2.97 13.48 10.04
N SER A 1163 -3.98 14.35 9.99
CA SER A 1163 -5.33 14.07 9.48
C SER A 1163 -5.54 14.74 8.13
N PHE A 1164 -6.14 14.04 7.17
CA PHE A 1164 -6.40 14.57 5.83
C PHE A 1164 -7.66 13.98 5.19
N LEU A 1165 -8.22 14.72 4.24
CA LEU A 1165 -9.29 14.33 3.33
C LEU A 1165 -8.72 14.17 1.90
N SER A 1166 -9.42 13.42 1.05
CA SER A 1166 -9.18 13.44 -0.41
C SER A 1166 -9.50 14.82 -1.00
N TRP A 1167 -8.74 15.26 -2.01
CA TRP A 1167 -8.95 16.54 -2.69
C TRP A 1167 -8.87 16.38 -4.22
N ASP A 1168 -9.76 17.08 -4.92
CA ASP A 1168 -9.97 17.05 -6.38
C ASP A 1168 -9.20 18.15 -7.14
N ALA A 1169 -8.14 18.68 -6.52
CA ALA A 1169 -7.35 19.80 -7.00
C ALA A 1169 -8.10 21.11 -7.30
N THR A 1170 -9.31 21.33 -6.75
CA THR A 1170 -9.98 22.64 -6.78
C THR A 1170 -9.25 23.66 -5.88
N GLY A 1171 -8.18 24.26 -6.39
CA GLY A 1171 -7.40 25.28 -5.66
C GLY A 1171 -5.93 25.38 -6.07
N THR A 1172 -5.12 26.03 -5.24
CA THR A 1172 -3.67 26.18 -5.47
C THR A 1172 -2.90 25.18 -4.62
N ASN A 1173 -1.95 24.42 -5.21
CA ASN A 1173 -1.08 23.53 -4.42
C ASN A 1173 -0.26 24.34 -3.38
N GLY A 1174 -0.31 23.92 -2.11
CA GLY A 1174 0.19 24.66 -0.95
C GLY A 1174 -0.74 25.78 -0.44
N GLY A 1175 -1.98 25.85 -0.93
CA GLY A 1175 -3.01 26.81 -0.52
C GLY A 1175 -3.89 26.34 0.63
N SER A 1176 -4.84 27.18 1.03
CA SER A 1176 -5.85 26.88 2.06
C SER A 1176 -7.25 26.97 1.46
N ILE A 1177 -8.10 25.99 1.76
CA ILE A 1177 -9.53 25.96 1.42
C ILE A 1177 -10.36 25.75 2.70
N ASP A 1178 -11.67 25.96 2.65
CA ASP A 1178 -12.55 25.63 3.78
C ASP A 1178 -12.70 24.10 3.88
N ALA A 1179 -12.55 23.56 5.09
CA ALA A 1179 -12.65 22.12 5.31
C ALA A 1179 -14.09 21.58 5.14
N SER A 1180 -15.10 22.45 5.19
CA SER A 1180 -16.53 22.09 5.00
C SER A 1180 -16.97 22.02 3.53
N ASP A 1181 -16.18 22.55 2.60
CA ASP A 1181 -16.41 22.42 1.15
C ASP A 1181 -15.91 21.07 0.57
N LEU A 1182 -15.27 20.23 1.41
CA LEU A 1182 -14.70 18.94 1.02
C LEU A 1182 -15.64 17.77 1.35
N ALA A 1183 -15.86 16.89 0.36
CA ALA A 1183 -16.57 15.63 0.54
C ALA A 1183 -15.61 14.44 0.38
N GLY A 1184 -15.49 13.59 1.41
CA GLY A 1184 -14.68 12.38 1.38
C GLY A 1184 -14.42 11.82 2.78
N ASP A 1185 -13.87 10.60 2.83
CA ASP A 1185 -13.50 9.95 4.09
C ASP A 1185 -12.28 10.61 4.74
N LYS A 1186 -12.27 10.66 6.08
CA LYS A 1186 -11.18 11.26 6.86
C LYS A 1186 -10.14 10.21 7.25
N TYR A 1187 -8.93 10.41 6.75
CA TYR A 1187 -7.78 9.55 7.02
C TYR A 1187 -6.90 10.16 8.12
N VAL A 1188 -6.27 9.31 8.93
CA VAL A 1188 -5.32 9.71 9.98
C VAL A 1188 -4.09 8.81 9.94
N ALA A 1189 -2.91 9.40 9.81
CA ALA A 1189 -1.63 8.69 9.93
C ALA A 1189 -0.96 9.04 11.27
N ARG A 1190 -0.46 8.04 12.00
CA ARG A 1190 0.06 8.17 13.38
C ARG A 1190 1.47 7.60 13.52
N ILE A 1191 2.30 8.20 14.37
CA ILE A 1191 3.63 7.68 14.72
C ILE A 1191 3.52 6.82 15.99
N SER A 1192 3.75 5.52 15.84
CA SER A 1192 3.49 4.49 16.86
C SER A 1192 4.72 3.88 17.55
N ASN A 1193 5.94 4.32 17.23
CA ASN A 1193 7.19 3.75 17.75
C ASN A 1193 8.15 4.83 18.29
N SER A 1194 8.94 4.52 19.32
CA SER A 1194 9.61 5.50 20.20
C SER A 1194 11.13 5.61 20.08
N SER A 1195 11.80 4.79 19.26
CA SER A 1195 13.27 4.81 19.12
C SER A 1195 13.74 5.56 17.85
N LEU A 1196 14.00 6.86 17.95
CA LEU A 1196 14.60 7.68 16.88
C LEU A 1196 16.04 8.11 17.24
N THR A 1197 16.95 7.15 17.37
CA THR A 1197 18.39 7.42 17.57
C THR A 1197 19.32 6.78 16.54
N ASP A 1198 18.83 5.88 15.67
CA ASP A 1198 19.62 5.29 14.58
C ASP A 1198 18.98 5.59 13.22
N LEU A 1199 19.81 6.02 12.27
CA LEU A 1199 19.41 6.23 10.87
C LEU A 1199 19.29 4.88 10.14
N GLU A 1200 18.36 4.84 9.18
CA GLU A 1200 18.10 3.76 8.21
C GLU A 1200 17.32 2.53 8.73
N ALA A 1201 16.06 2.43 8.26
CA ALA A 1201 15.16 1.28 8.28
C ALA A 1201 14.59 0.79 9.64
N VAL A 1202 13.54 1.46 10.11
CA VAL A 1202 12.52 0.87 11.01
C VAL A 1202 11.15 0.95 10.32
N SER A 1203 10.46 -0.18 10.19
CA SER A 1203 9.12 -0.26 9.60
C SER A 1203 8.04 0.21 10.59
N ALA A 1204 7.42 1.36 10.32
CA ALA A 1204 6.13 1.68 10.93
C ALA A 1204 5.03 0.85 10.25
N THR A 1205 4.29 0.07 11.03
CA THR A 1205 3.04 -0.59 10.62
C THR A 1205 1.89 0.00 11.43
N VAL A 1206 0.66 -0.20 10.96
CA VAL A 1206 -0.65 0.18 11.52
C VAL A 1206 -1.27 1.41 10.83
N ILE A 1207 -2.14 1.11 9.87
CA ILE A 1207 -3.45 1.80 9.76
C ILE A 1207 -4.35 1.02 10.71
N ASP A 1208 -4.81 1.66 11.79
CA ASP A 1208 -5.86 1.11 12.66
C ASP A 1208 -7.18 1.74 12.22
N GLU A 1209 -8.08 0.92 11.67
CA GLU A 1209 -9.47 1.34 11.40
C GLU A 1209 -10.23 1.47 12.72
N TYR A 1210 -10.12 2.65 13.36
CA TYR A 1210 -11.01 3.01 14.46
C TYR A 1210 -12.30 3.63 13.92
N PHE A 1211 -13.35 2.81 13.83
CA PHE A 1211 -14.72 3.29 13.85
C PHE A 1211 -15.00 3.94 15.22
N SER A 1212 -15.33 5.23 15.22
CA SER A 1212 -16.08 5.83 16.33
C SER A 1212 -17.03 6.90 15.80
N LEU A 1213 -18.34 6.67 15.93
CA LEU A 1213 -19.32 7.75 15.83
C LEU A 1213 -19.09 8.74 16.98
N VAL A 1214 -19.00 10.02 16.63
CA VAL A 1214 -19.61 11.14 17.35
C VAL A 1214 -20.18 12.10 16.30
#